data_AF-A0A2E2NC34-F1
#
_entry.id   AF-A0A2E2NC34-F1
#
_cell.length_a   1.000
_cell.length_b   1.000
_cell.length_c   1.000
_cell.angle_alpha   90.00
_cell.angle_beta   90.00
_cell.angle_gamma   90.00
#
_symmetry.space_group_name_H-M   'P 1'
#
loop_
_entity.id
_entity.type
_entity.pdbx_description
1 polymer ?
#
loop_
_entity_poly.entity_id
_entity_poly.type
_entity_poly.pdbx_seq_one_letter_code
_entity_poly.pdbx_strand_id
1 'polypeptide(L)'
;MSGTPTSDAAARAIERFLGPRVSESDPLGLLALPRDGFDRDDIVDALQRRLREVERHPESRTPAADEVRLALHAGAMKLLQSFRSRSSSDKTSTITDASLAADALMVIGQHGGWSRRAMLHLARLAHARGVSTEAVVHALGAGIRGGIGPADTDTSVEVGRQRPAPPVATRPELAPIRPTSHRTGSGAWGLAATALGLAALVIAVPVLLTVRSSPPQTSATIGQAPGSVASSETTATPSMGDATPRSSGATQDTAVAPVETPKRDLNDPRALQHELRQCVDRLRDDPASNIDRFLELAARATADWPSRDASADSGLRQVIAEGVVVASSHAISADRVLLWLADLSVLDERPLNAERIVSGVWAVGIMARVTREQSLTARVNLSIRRLLAEAGVSSGNVESFEAGASRALSDVSMTLVADDGDALNDARRIPDAWNAWLACARAVLGASEVQVAILDALDRLARSELDAARSPGKREGVMVLAAALDWSEEAAARRWLVNLLTEPEASGAALNAITESVSTRSTAGGINATMTLAATADQRERSLLRAAYVEAWGLPAELADRVTIAIADTLERFEKVDWPVAAWSGLARAAVYAEVSAAVSRRWEGRDGDPEEAFSRAVSRVKQATERGPSTIEAGPANPRSDWTRRYASEGSRVPERTRLLHELWSRTDPVAPSEAEIIIDEATRGTPREIRERARDVAMHFADDPRVVRAALDGLRRAPSSDANAELFERLALVSLPDPDSSRWERDARRALVERLLELVASDSEWAAIDALADQLAEAYQASSAQSAVGGASVSVVGAARAAQARLERALGAGEMSARSLDRIRQTREARRLAAEGDPQRFVAEQMATVETLAAVVMAEAPGERGSIDAVLETLRVERGRGATVFDQIEAAERARLELWRLRFLARRGA
;
A
#
# COMPACT_ATOMS: atom_id res chain seq x y z
N MET A 1 -45.97 -7.02 -33.67
CA MET A 1 -45.21 -6.04 -34.48
C MET A 1 -45.47 -4.68 -33.87
N SER A 2 -44.60 -4.25 -32.97
CA SER A 2 -44.65 -2.95 -32.29
C SER A 2 -43.22 -2.41 -32.32
N GLY A 3 -42.91 -1.64 -33.36
CA GLY A 3 -41.64 -0.93 -33.46
C GLY A 3 -41.56 0.09 -32.33
N THR A 4 -40.45 0.09 -31.59
CA THR A 4 -40.17 1.08 -30.56
C THR A 4 -39.96 2.44 -31.25
N PRO A 5 -40.62 3.52 -30.80
CA PRO A 5 -40.55 4.85 -31.43
C PRO A 5 -39.14 5.46 -31.46
N THR A 6 -38.18 4.90 -30.71
CA THR A 6 -36.78 5.30 -30.70
C THR A 6 -36.01 4.89 -31.96
N SER A 7 -36.39 3.79 -32.62
CA SER A 7 -35.65 3.29 -33.81
C SER A 7 -35.86 4.19 -35.04
N ASP A 8 -37.06 4.75 -35.21
CA ASP A 8 -37.36 5.64 -36.35
C ASP A 8 -36.72 7.03 -36.21
N ALA A 9 -36.36 7.44 -34.99
CA ALA A 9 -35.66 8.69 -34.74
C ALA A 9 -34.17 8.58 -35.10
N ALA A 10 -33.52 7.50 -34.65
CA ALA A 10 -32.11 7.21 -34.95
C ALA A 10 -31.88 7.02 -36.47
N ALA A 11 -32.76 6.28 -37.15
CA ALA A 11 -32.67 6.11 -38.61
C ALA A 11 -32.77 7.44 -39.37
N ARG A 12 -33.66 8.35 -38.94
CA ARG A 12 -33.80 9.69 -39.54
C ARG A 12 -32.62 10.60 -39.21
N ALA A 13 -32.02 10.47 -38.03
CA ALA A 13 -30.79 11.16 -37.67
C ALA A 13 -29.62 10.68 -38.55
N ILE A 14 -29.45 9.36 -38.72
CA ILE A 14 -28.40 8.79 -39.58
C ILE A 14 -28.56 9.25 -41.03
N GLU A 15 -29.78 9.22 -41.58
CA GLU A 15 -30.05 9.72 -42.94
C GLU A 15 -29.72 11.21 -43.08
N ARG A 16 -30.01 12.03 -42.05
CA ARG A 16 -29.71 13.47 -42.05
C ARG A 16 -28.22 13.76 -42.04
N PHE A 17 -27.44 13.09 -41.19
CA PHE A 17 -26.02 13.38 -41.00
C PHE A 17 -25.10 12.65 -41.98
N LEU A 18 -25.47 11.43 -42.42
CA LEU A 18 -24.61 10.55 -43.24
C LEU A 18 -25.20 10.22 -44.62
N GLY A 19 -26.44 10.63 -44.89
CA GLY A 19 -27.16 10.46 -46.16
C GLY A 19 -28.06 9.21 -46.25
N PRO A 20 -28.96 9.15 -47.24
CA PRO A 20 -30.04 8.15 -47.37
C PRO A 20 -29.57 6.71 -47.69
N ARG A 21 -28.27 6.50 -47.86
CA ARG A 21 -27.69 5.19 -48.22
C ARG A 21 -27.21 4.39 -47.02
N VAL A 22 -27.36 4.91 -45.80
CA VAL A 22 -26.78 4.32 -44.60
C VAL A 22 -27.87 3.67 -43.75
N SER A 23 -27.91 2.34 -43.70
CA SER A 23 -28.81 1.61 -42.81
C SER A 23 -28.20 1.51 -41.41
N GLU A 24 -28.97 1.89 -40.39
CA GLU A 24 -28.60 1.74 -38.97
C GLU A 24 -28.23 0.29 -38.60
N SER A 25 -28.86 -0.68 -39.26
CA SER A 25 -28.70 -2.10 -38.96
C SER A 25 -27.41 -2.73 -39.49
N ASP A 26 -26.71 -2.06 -40.41
CA ASP A 26 -25.50 -2.56 -41.06
C ASP A 26 -24.25 -1.76 -40.63
N PRO A 27 -23.43 -2.29 -39.70
CA PRO A 27 -22.20 -1.63 -39.23
C PRO A 27 -21.21 -1.28 -40.36
N LEU A 28 -21.19 -2.06 -41.45
CA LEU A 28 -20.32 -1.80 -42.60
C LEU A 28 -20.82 -0.61 -43.40
N GLY A 29 -22.13 -0.54 -43.64
CA GLY A 29 -22.79 0.60 -44.26
C GLY A 29 -22.62 1.88 -43.43
N LEU A 30 -22.72 1.78 -42.11
CA LEU A 30 -22.56 2.91 -41.18
C LEU A 30 -21.16 3.53 -41.25
N LEU A 31 -20.13 2.70 -41.35
CA LEU A 31 -18.74 3.14 -41.45
C LEU A 31 -18.26 3.35 -42.90
N ALA A 32 -19.10 3.08 -43.90
CA ALA A 32 -18.72 3.07 -45.32
C ALA A 32 -17.49 2.19 -45.61
N LEU A 33 -17.43 1.02 -44.97
CA LEU A 33 -16.40 0.02 -45.23
C LEU A 33 -16.83 -0.89 -46.39
N PRO A 34 -15.88 -1.38 -47.22
CA PRO A 34 -16.16 -2.45 -48.18
C PRO A 34 -16.59 -3.72 -47.43
N ARG A 35 -17.37 -4.59 -48.08
CA ARG A 35 -17.87 -5.82 -47.45
C ARG A 35 -16.75 -6.80 -47.08
N ASP A 36 -15.65 -6.75 -47.81
CA ASP A 36 -14.49 -7.62 -47.64
C ASP A 36 -13.19 -6.80 -47.72
N GLY A 37 -12.10 -7.33 -47.16
CA GLY A 37 -10.75 -6.80 -47.36
C GLY A 37 -10.39 -5.57 -46.52
N PHE A 38 -11.09 -5.33 -45.41
CA PHE A 38 -10.71 -4.32 -44.42
C PHE A 38 -10.07 -4.97 -43.19
N ASP A 39 -9.15 -4.29 -42.52
CA ASP A 39 -8.52 -4.73 -41.28
C ASP A 39 -8.99 -3.92 -40.05
N ARG A 40 -8.27 -4.06 -38.93
CA ARG A 40 -8.59 -3.35 -37.69
C ARG A 40 -8.37 -1.85 -37.81
N ASP A 41 -7.34 -1.43 -38.52
CA ASP A 41 -6.94 -0.04 -38.64
C ASP A 41 -7.91 0.67 -39.60
N ASP A 42 -8.37 -0.03 -40.66
CA ASP A 42 -9.43 0.45 -41.54
C ASP A 42 -10.73 0.79 -40.81
N ILE A 43 -11.11 0.02 -39.77
CA ILE A 43 -12.29 0.30 -38.96
C ILE A 43 -12.12 1.59 -38.16
N VAL A 44 -10.95 1.80 -37.57
CA VAL A 44 -10.65 3.01 -36.78
C VAL A 44 -10.61 4.23 -37.68
N ASP A 45 -9.96 4.13 -38.84
CA ASP A 45 -9.88 5.20 -39.83
C ASP A 45 -11.25 5.55 -40.40
N ALA A 46 -12.08 4.55 -40.69
CA ALA A 46 -13.46 4.74 -41.14
C ALA A 46 -14.32 5.44 -40.08
N LEU A 47 -14.20 5.05 -38.81
CA LEU A 47 -14.87 5.71 -37.69
C LEU A 47 -14.45 7.18 -37.59
N GLN A 48 -13.15 7.47 -37.60
CA GLN A 48 -12.64 8.84 -37.52
C GLN A 48 -13.05 9.71 -38.72
N ARG A 49 -13.15 9.13 -39.93
CA ARG A 49 -13.67 9.84 -41.11
C ARG A 49 -15.14 10.22 -40.92
N ARG A 50 -15.97 9.28 -40.46
CA ARG A 50 -17.41 9.54 -40.23
C ARG A 50 -17.67 10.51 -39.08
N LEU A 51 -16.89 10.45 -37.99
CA LEU A 51 -16.99 11.43 -36.91
C LEU A 51 -16.67 12.85 -37.38
N ARG A 52 -15.65 13.02 -38.24
CA ARG A 52 -15.33 14.31 -38.86
C ARG A 52 -16.44 14.81 -39.79
N GLU A 53 -17.16 13.92 -40.46
CA GLU A 53 -18.32 14.26 -41.28
C GLU A 53 -19.48 14.79 -40.42
N VAL A 54 -19.77 14.12 -39.30
CA VAL A 54 -20.75 14.58 -38.31
C VAL A 54 -20.35 15.92 -37.70
N GLU A 55 -19.07 16.14 -37.39
CA GLU A 55 -18.57 17.43 -36.85
C GLU A 55 -18.69 18.59 -37.83
N ARG A 56 -18.48 18.35 -39.13
CA ARG A 56 -18.61 19.36 -40.18
C ARG A 56 -20.07 19.70 -40.52
N HIS A 57 -21.03 18.90 -40.06
CA HIS A 57 -22.44 19.15 -40.30
C HIS A 57 -22.92 20.40 -39.51
N PRO A 58 -23.76 21.29 -40.07
CA PRO A 58 -24.23 22.49 -39.37
C PRO A 58 -24.96 22.19 -38.06
N GLU A 59 -25.60 21.02 -37.97
CA GLU A 59 -26.32 20.56 -36.77
C GLU A 59 -25.44 19.70 -35.83
N SER A 60 -24.11 19.76 -35.91
CA SER A 60 -23.20 18.88 -35.16
C SER A 60 -23.33 18.97 -33.63
N ARG A 61 -23.92 20.05 -33.10
CA ARG A 61 -24.16 20.26 -31.66
C ARG A 61 -25.57 19.88 -31.19
N THR A 62 -26.37 19.23 -32.04
CA THR A 62 -27.73 18.81 -31.69
C THR A 62 -27.75 17.41 -31.07
N PRO A 63 -28.78 17.04 -30.27
CA PRO A 63 -28.92 15.69 -29.73
C PRO A 63 -28.95 14.59 -30.81
N ALA A 64 -29.49 14.90 -32.00
CA ALA A 64 -29.48 13.97 -33.14
C ALA A 64 -28.05 13.65 -33.61
N ALA A 65 -27.10 14.60 -33.51
CA ALA A 65 -25.69 14.34 -33.82
C ALA A 65 -25.07 13.37 -32.80
N ASP A 66 -25.45 13.47 -31.52
CA ASP A 66 -24.97 12.57 -30.46
C ASP A 66 -25.48 11.14 -30.66
N GLU A 67 -26.73 10.97 -31.08
CA GLU A 67 -27.27 9.66 -31.46
C GLU A 67 -26.47 9.03 -32.61
N VAL A 68 -26.10 9.82 -33.63
CA VAL A 68 -25.27 9.33 -34.75
C VAL A 68 -23.85 8.97 -34.29
N ARG A 69 -23.24 9.75 -33.38
CA ARG A 69 -21.93 9.41 -32.78
C ARG A 69 -21.98 8.09 -32.03
N LEU A 70 -23.02 7.90 -31.21
CA LEU A 70 -23.24 6.66 -30.46
C LEU A 70 -23.42 5.46 -31.42
N ALA A 71 -24.22 5.61 -32.46
CA ALA A 71 -24.41 4.58 -33.48
C ALA A 71 -23.08 4.21 -34.17
N LEU A 72 -22.27 5.21 -34.56
CA LEU A 72 -20.96 5.00 -35.18
C LEU A 72 -19.99 4.24 -34.27
N HIS A 73 -19.91 4.60 -32.99
CA HIS A 73 -19.09 3.89 -32.01
C HIS A 73 -19.58 2.45 -31.77
N ALA A 74 -20.90 2.24 -31.68
CA ALA A 74 -21.49 0.91 -31.54
C ALA A 74 -21.20 0.02 -32.77
N GLY A 75 -21.33 0.58 -33.97
CA GLY A 75 -20.99 -0.10 -35.23
C GLY A 75 -19.52 -0.53 -35.28
N ALA A 76 -18.59 0.38 -34.94
CA ALA A 76 -17.17 0.08 -34.89
C ALA A 76 -16.84 -1.01 -33.85
N MET A 77 -17.45 -0.94 -32.66
CA MET A 77 -17.25 -1.94 -31.61
C MET A 77 -17.71 -3.33 -32.05
N LYS A 78 -18.86 -3.42 -32.75
CA LYS A 78 -19.39 -4.69 -33.27
C LYS A 78 -18.46 -5.33 -34.31
N LEU A 79 -17.86 -4.54 -35.18
CA LEU A 79 -16.86 -5.03 -36.15
C LEU A 79 -15.55 -5.45 -35.48
N LEU A 80 -15.07 -4.71 -34.47
CA LEU A 80 -13.86 -5.09 -33.73
C LEU A 80 -14.04 -6.39 -32.94
N GLN A 81 -15.24 -6.63 -32.40
CA GLN A 81 -15.58 -7.89 -31.74
C GLN A 81 -15.61 -9.08 -32.71
N SER A 82 -16.15 -8.90 -33.92
CA SER A 82 -16.18 -9.98 -34.91
C SER A 82 -14.78 -10.39 -35.36
N PHE A 83 -13.82 -9.45 -35.43
CA PHE A 83 -12.40 -9.75 -35.66
C PHE A 83 -11.77 -10.57 -34.55
N ARG A 84 -12.06 -10.25 -33.28
CA ARG A 84 -11.59 -11.07 -32.15
C ARG A 84 -12.10 -12.50 -32.24
N SER A 85 -13.39 -12.67 -32.54
CA SER A 85 -14.01 -13.99 -32.70
C SER A 85 -13.44 -14.78 -33.90
N ARG A 86 -13.12 -14.11 -35.01
CA ARG A 86 -12.47 -14.75 -36.17
C ARG A 86 -11.02 -15.15 -35.87
N SER A 87 -10.25 -14.30 -35.18
CA SER A 87 -8.87 -14.61 -34.79
C SER A 87 -8.77 -15.78 -33.79
N SER A 88 -9.82 -16.01 -33.00
CA SER A 88 -9.92 -17.19 -32.12
C SER A 88 -10.43 -18.46 -32.83
N SER A 89 -11.03 -18.33 -34.02
CA SER A 89 -11.66 -19.43 -34.76
C SER A 89 -10.69 -20.20 -35.67
N ASP A 90 -9.46 -19.71 -35.89
CA ASP A 90 -8.49 -20.35 -36.80
C ASP A 90 -7.61 -21.42 -36.10
N LYS A 91 -8.04 -21.86 -34.91
CA LYS A 91 -7.56 -23.07 -34.24
C LYS A 91 -8.73 -24.02 -33.97
N THR A 92 -9.36 -24.51 -35.03
CA THR A 92 -10.30 -25.64 -34.93
C THR A 92 -9.53 -26.91 -34.65
N SER A 93 -9.11 -27.06 -33.40
CA SER A 93 -8.89 -28.36 -32.80
C SER A 93 -10.27 -29.02 -32.78
N THR A 94 -10.41 -30.22 -33.33
CA THR A 94 -11.59 -31.05 -33.13
C THR A 94 -11.91 -31.06 -31.63
N ILE A 95 -13.07 -30.53 -31.24
CA ILE A 95 -13.51 -30.52 -29.84
C ILE A 95 -13.71 -31.99 -29.47
N THR A 96 -12.72 -32.55 -28.79
CA THR A 96 -12.84 -33.88 -28.22
C THR A 96 -13.72 -33.81 -26.99
N ASP A 97 -14.54 -34.84 -26.77
CA ASP A 97 -15.36 -34.99 -25.56
C ASP A 97 -14.52 -34.84 -24.27
N ALA A 98 -13.23 -35.17 -24.34
CA ALA A 98 -12.27 -34.97 -23.27
C ALA A 98 -12.06 -33.49 -22.88
N SER A 99 -11.97 -32.58 -23.85
CA SER A 99 -11.82 -31.14 -23.55
C SER A 99 -13.10 -30.56 -22.95
N LEU A 100 -14.26 -30.99 -23.44
CA LEU A 100 -15.55 -30.55 -22.92
C LEU A 100 -15.78 -31.06 -21.50
N ALA A 101 -15.36 -32.30 -21.21
CA ALA A 101 -15.39 -32.88 -19.87
C ALA A 101 -14.45 -32.15 -18.90
N ALA A 102 -13.24 -31.80 -19.32
CA ALA A 102 -12.27 -31.06 -18.50
C ALA A 102 -12.78 -29.66 -18.13
N ASP A 103 -13.32 -28.92 -19.10
CA ASP A 103 -13.91 -27.59 -18.86
C ASP A 103 -15.13 -27.68 -17.93
N ALA A 104 -15.95 -28.71 -18.09
CA ALA A 104 -17.12 -28.92 -17.24
C ALA A 104 -16.73 -29.33 -15.80
N LEU A 105 -15.70 -30.16 -15.62
CA LEU A 105 -15.16 -30.51 -14.30
C LEU A 105 -14.55 -29.30 -13.59
N MET A 106 -13.88 -28.41 -14.33
CA MET A 106 -13.33 -27.17 -13.81
C MET A 106 -14.44 -26.22 -13.32
N VAL A 107 -15.53 -26.08 -14.08
CA VAL A 107 -16.71 -25.28 -13.66
C VAL A 107 -17.36 -25.85 -12.39
N ILE A 108 -17.43 -27.18 -12.27
CA ILE A 108 -17.95 -27.85 -11.06
C ILE A 108 -17.01 -27.60 -9.88
N GLY A 109 -15.69 -27.72 -10.07
CA GLY A 109 -14.69 -27.46 -9.04
C GLY A 109 -14.70 -26.02 -8.53
N GLN A 110 -14.75 -25.04 -9.44
CA GLN A 110 -14.79 -23.60 -9.11
C GLN A 110 -16.02 -23.20 -8.28
N HIS A 111 -17.11 -23.97 -8.35
CA HIS A 111 -18.35 -23.68 -7.64
C HIS A 111 -18.65 -24.65 -6.49
N GLY A 112 -17.62 -25.35 -6.00
CA GLY A 112 -17.72 -26.22 -4.82
C GLY A 112 -18.58 -27.46 -5.05
N GLY A 113 -18.63 -27.98 -6.28
CA GLY A 113 -19.40 -29.16 -6.66
C GLY A 113 -20.66 -28.85 -7.46
N TRP A 114 -21.63 -29.78 -7.43
CA TRP A 114 -22.89 -29.71 -8.19
C TRP A 114 -23.88 -28.70 -7.58
N SER A 115 -23.53 -27.41 -7.64
CA SER A 115 -24.39 -26.32 -7.18
C SER A 115 -25.28 -25.76 -8.29
N ARG A 116 -26.35 -25.03 -7.92
CA ARG A 116 -27.21 -24.34 -8.89
C ARG A 116 -26.43 -23.34 -9.76
N ARG A 117 -25.35 -22.76 -9.22
CA ARG A 117 -24.44 -21.85 -9.93
C ARG A 117 -23.56 -22.59 -10.94
N ALA A 118 -23.07 -23.78 -10.58
CA ALA A 118 -22.35 -24.68 -11.50
C ALA A 118 -23.24 -25.07 -12.68
N MET A 119 -24.50 -25.45 -12.43
CA MET A 119 -25.46 -25.81 -13.49
C MET A 119 -25.74 -24.67 -14.47
N LEU A 120 -25.87 -23.44 -13.97
CA LEU A 120 -26.01 -22.25 -14.82
C LEU A 120 -24.77 -21.97 -15.66
N HIS A 121 -23.57 -22.17 -15.10
CA HIS A 121 -22.33 -22.01 -15.85
C HIS A 121 -22.08 -23.13 -16.86
N LEU A 122 -22.43 -24.38 -16.55
CA LEU A 122 -22.38 -25.49 -17.48
C LEU A 122 -23.34 -25.27 -18.66
N ALA A 123 -24.53 -24.71 -18.41
CA ALA A 123 -25.46 -24.33 -19.47
C ALA A 123 -24.89 -23.20 -20.36
N ARG A 124 -24.20 -22.21 -19.77
CA ARG A 124 -23.50 -21.16 -20.54
C ARG A 124 -22.30 -21.72 -21.31
N LEU A 125 -21.55 -22.64 -20.74
CA LEU A 125 -20.42 -23.32 -21.37
C LEU A 125 -20.90 -24.12 -22.58
N ALA A 126 -22.01 -24.86 -22.44
CA ALA A 126 -22.66 -25.58 -23.52
C ALA A 126 -23.05 -24.62 -24.66
N HIS A 127 -23.72 -23.51 -24.32
CA HIS A 127 -24.13 -22.50 -25.28
C HIS A 127 -22.93 -21.84 -26.00
N ALA A 128 -21.88 -21.49 -25.25
CA ALA A 128 -20.67 -20.86 -25.78
C ALA A 128 -19.87 -21.79 -26.71
N ARG A 129 -19.94 -23.10 -26.49
CA ARG A 129 -19.31 -24.13 -27.34
C ARG A 129 -20.22 -24.65 -28.45
N GLY A 130 -21.45 -24.14 -28.56
CA GLY A 130 -22.43 -24.59 -29.55
C GLY A 130 -22.87 -26.04 -29.38
N VAL A 131 -22.74 -26.61 -28.18
CA VAL A 131 -23.13 -28.00 -27.86
C VAL A 131 -24.35 -28.00 -26.95
N SER A 132 -25.15 -29.07 -27.01
CA SER A 132 -26.30 -29.21 -26.11
C SER A 132 -25.84 -29.45 -24.68
N THR A 133 -26.67 -29.07 -23.71
CA THR A 133 -26.39 -29.33 -22.29
C THR A 133 -26.27 -30.84 -22.02
N GLU A 134 -27.00 -31.67 -22.79
CA GLU A 134 -26.90 -33.13 -22.77
C GLU A 134 -25.53 -33.64 -23.24
N ALA A 135 -24.91 -33.00 -24.24
CA ALA A 135 -23.57 -33.36 -24.70
C ALA A 135 -22.50 -33.08 -23.64
N VAL A 136 -22.64 -31.99 -22.87
CA VAL A 136 -21.75 -31.70 -21.72
C VAL A 136 -21.90 -32.75 -20.63
N VAL A 137 -23.13 -33.16 -20.32
CA VAL A 137 -23.41 -34.23 -19.34
C VAL A 137 -22.89 -35.59 -19.83
N HIS A 138 -23.03 -35.88 -21.12
CA HIS A 138 -22.49 -37.10 -21.74
C HIS A 138 -20.96 -37.12 -21.70
N ALA A 139 -20.30 -36.01 -22.04
CA ALA A 139 -18.84 -35.86 -21.96
C ALA A 139 -18.31 -36.02 -20.52
N LEU A 140 -18.97 -35.40 -19.54
CA LEU A 140 -18.70 -35.62 -18.11
C LEU A 140 -18.86 -37.09 -17.71
N GLY A 141 -19.95 -37.72 -18.15
CA GLY A 141 -20.24 -39.13 -17.85
C GLY A 141 -19.26 -40.11 -18.51
N ALA A 142 -18.73 -39.77 -19.69
CA ALA A 142 -17.70 -40.53 -20.38
C ALA A 142 -16.32 -40.35 -19.73
N GLY A 143 -15.94 -39.12 -19.33
CA GLY A 143 -14.68 -38.84 -18.64
C GLY A 143 -14.59 -39.44 -17.23
N ILE A 144 -15.72 -39.53 -16.51
CA ILE A 144 -15.76 -40.17 -15.18
C ILE A 144 -15.70 -41.70 -15.28
N ARG A 145 -16.29 -42.30 -16.33
CA ARG A 145 -16.28 -43.76 -16.53
C ARG A 145 -14.99 -44.28 -17.17
N GLY A 146 -14.38 -43.49 -18.06
CA GLY A 146 -13.08 -43.80 -18.67
C GLY A 146 -11.95 -43.28 -17.80
N GLY A 147 -11.75 -43.87 -16.61
CA GLY A 147 -10.73 -43.46 -15.64
C GLY A 147 -9.43 -43.08 -16.33
N ILE A 148 -8.90 -41.89 -15.99
CA ILE A 148 -7.71 -41.29 -16.59
C ILE A 148 -6.50 -42.19 -16.27
N GLY A 149 -6.25 -43.18 -17.13
CA GLY A 149 -5.00 -43.92 -17.21
C GLY A 149 -4.03 -43.18 -18.13
N PRO A 150 -2.70 -43.33 -17.94
CA PRO A 150 -1.73 -42.69 -18.82
C PRO A 150 -1.90 -43.24 -20.24
N ALA A 151 -2.15 -42.34 -21.19
CA ALA A 151 -2.32 -42.69 -22.60
C ALA A 151 -0.99 -43.18 -23.19
N ASP A 152 -0.99 -44.44 -23.62
CA ASP A 152 0.02 -45.08 -24.45
C ASP A 152 -0.06 -44.47 -25.85
N THR A 153 0.98 -43.73 -26.26
CA THR A 153 1.09 -43.17 -27.60
C THR A 153 1.72 -44.20 -28.53
N ASP A 154 0.89 -44.96 -29.22
CA ASP A 154 1.29 -45.55 -30.51
C ASP A 154 0.17 -45.41 -31.53
N THR A 155 0.33 -44.48 -32.46
CA THR A 155 -0.39 -44.46 -33.74
C THR A 155 0.43 -43.63 -34.72
N SER A 156 1.34 -44.34 -35.39
CA SER A 156 2.05 -43.85 -36.56
C SER A 156 1.08 -43.69 -37.73
N VAL A 157 0.93 -42.48 -38.25
CA VAL A 157 0.35 -42.22 -39.58
C VAL A 157 1.49 -41.95 -40.56
N GLU A 158 1.56 -42.86 -41.53
CA GLU A 158 2.52 -42.99 -42.60
C GLU A 158 2.25 -41.96 -43.72
N VAL A 159 3.19 -41.05 -43.95
CA VAL A 159 3.27 -40.27 -45.21
C VAL A 159 4.71 -40.28 -45.69
N GLY A 160 4.94 -41.01 -46.77
CA GLY A 160 6.24 -41.23 -47.35
C GLY A 160 6.86 -40.01 -48.05
N ARG A 161 8.16 -39.85 -47.86
CA ARG A 161 9.09 -39.34 -48.89
C ARG A 161 10.50 -39.86 -48.59
N GLN A 162 10.97 -40.74 -49.46
CA GLN A 162 12.32 -41.30 -49.46
C GLN A 162 13.38 -40.22 -49.77
N ARG A 163 14.44 -40.18 -48.97
CA ARG A 163 15.81 -39.79 -49.37
C ARG A 163 16.83 -40.54 -48.49
N PRO A 164 18.01 -40.93 -49.01
CA PRO A 164 18.84 -41.98 -48.43
C PRO A 164 19.75 -41.45 -47.30
N ALA A 165 20.02 -42.33 -46.34
CA ALA A 165 20.88 -42.09 -45.16
C ALA A 165 22.38 -42.31 -45.44
N PRO A 166 23.28 -41.63 -44.69
CA PRO A 166 24.58 -42.15 -44.30
C PRO A 166 24.57 -42.63 -42.83
N PRO A 167 25.59 -43.38 -42.37
CA PRO A 167 25.45 -44.41 -41.34
C PRO A 167 25.46 -43.87 -39.91
N VAL A 168 24.64 -44.52 -39.07
CA VAL A 168 24.56 -44.33 -37.62
C VAL A 168 25.74 -45.02 -36.95
N ALA A 169 26.51 -44.24 -36.17
CA ALA A 169 27.44 -44.76 -35.18
C ALA A 169 26.68 -45.21 -33.93
N THR A 170 26.99 -46.42 -33.46
CA THR A 170 26.42 -47.08 -32.29
C THR A 170 26.76 -46.35 -31.00
N ARG A 171 25.73 -46.12 -30.16
CA ARG A 171 25.86 -45.65 -28.77
C ARG A 171 25.80 -46.88 -27.85
N PRO A 172 26.74 -47.06 -26.90
CA PRO A 172 26.75 -48.22 -26.03
C PRO A 172 25.70 -48.12 -24.92
N GLU A 173 25.09 -49.26 -24.67
CA GLU A 173 24.10 -49.60 -23.66
C GLU A 173 24.72 -49.55 -22.26
N LEU A 174 24.11 -48.78 -21.34
CA LEU A 174 24.48 -48.70 -19.93
C LEU A 174 23.62 -49.68 -19.12
N ALA A 175 24.29 -50.63 -18.46
CA ALA A 175 23.71 -51.58 -17.50
C ALA A 175 23.36 -50.90 -16.15
N PRO A 176 22.40 -51.45 -15.39
CA PRO A 176 21.92 -50.85 -14.14
C PRO A 176 22.86 -51.16 -12.96
N ILE A 177 23.23 -50.12 -12.20
CA ILE A 177 24.03 -50.23 -10.97
C ILE A 177 23.09 -50.36 -9.75
N ARG A 178 23.27 -51.45 -8.99
CA ARG A 178 22.67 -51.69 -7.66
C ARG A 178 23.39 -50.85 -6.58
N PRO A 179 22.69 -50.39 -5.52
CA PRO A 179 23.31 -49.64 -4.45
C PRO A 179 24.01 -50.56 -3.44
N THR A 180 25.27 -50.26 -3.11
CA THR A 180 26.02 -50.86 -2.01
C THR A 180 26.07 -49.89 -0.82
N SER A 181 25.66 -50.38 0.35
CA SER A 181 25.81 -49.71 1.64
C SER A 181 27.25 -49.80 2.12
N HIS A 182 27.93 -48.67 2.28
CA HIS A 182 29.16 -48.58 3.08
C HIS A 182 28.91 -47.83 4.39
N ARG A 183 29.00 -48.61 5.47
CA ARG A 183 29.03 -48.22 6.87
C ARG A 183 30.49 -48.26 7.30
N THR A 184 31.11 -47.12 7.58
CA THR A 184 32.43 -47.04 8.21
C THR A 184 32.44 -45.91 9.24
N GLY A 185 32.85 -46.25 10.46
CA GLY A 185 32.70 -45.43 11.65
C GLY A 185 33.74 -44.33 11.82
N SER A 186 33.31 -43.26 12.49
CA SER A 186 34.14 -42.15 12.99
C SER A 186 33.65 -41.75 14.39
N GLY A 187 33.68 -42.70 15.33
CA GLY A 187 33.16 -42.52 16.70
C GLY A 187 34.18 -42.11 17.77
N ALA A 188 35.41 -41.73 17.42
CA ALA A 188 36.48 -41.53 18.42
C ALA A 188 37.08 -40.12 18.51
N TRP A 189 36.76 -39.18 17.60
CA TRP A 189 37.36 -37.84 17.60
C TRP A 189 36.53 -36.76 18.33
N GLY A 190 35.25 -37.02 18.62
CA GLY A 190 34.35 -36.04 19.25
C GLY A 190 34.61 -35.77 20.75
N LEU A 191 35.26 -36.71 21.45
CA LEU A 191 35.52 -36.58 22.90
C LEU A 191 36.81 -35.81 23.24
N ALA A 192 37.76 -35.71 22.31
CA ALA A 192 38.99 -34.95 22.52
C ALA A 192 38.78 -33.43 22.28
N ALA A 193 37.93 -33.06 21.32
CA ALA A 193 37.65 -31.66 21.00
C ALA A 193 36.82 -30.96 22.08
N THR A 194 35.92 -31.69 22.74
CA THR A 194 35.09 -31.16 23.85
C THR A 194 35.89 -30.96 25.14
N ALA A 195 36.89 -31.80 25.43
CA ALA A 195 37.78 -31.63 26.57
C ALA A 195 38.73 -30.42 26.41
N LEU A 196 39.22 -30.15 25.20
CA LEU A 196 40.07 -28.99 24.90
C LEU A 196 39.28 -27.67 24.92
N GLY A 197 38.02 -27.68 24.47
CA GLY A 197 37.13 -26.51 24.56
C GLY A 197 36.79 -26.12 26.00
N LEU A 198 36.58 -27.10 26.89
CA LEU A 198 36.29 -26.83 28.30
C LEU A 198 37.51 -26.29 29.06
N ALA A 199 38.72 -26.77 28.74
CA ALA A 199 39.95 -26.28 29.35
C ALA A 199 40.28 -24.83 28.95
N ALA A 200 39.98 -24.42 27.70
CA ALA A 200 40.12 -23.04 27.25
C ALA A 200 39.14 -22.09 27.96
N LEU A 201 37.92 -22.56 28.26
CA LEU A 201 36.90 -21.77 28.97
C LEU A 201 37.28 -21.51 30.43
N VAL A 202 37.93 -22.47 31.10
CA VAL A 202 38.36 -22.32 32.51
C VAL A 202 39.55 -21.35 32.66
N ILE A 203 40.33 -21.14 31.60
CA ILE A 203 41.47 -20.20 31.60
C ILE A 203 41.06 -18.77 31.15
N ALA A 204 40.00 -18.62 30.38
CA ALA A 204 39.55 -17.30 29.88
C ALA A 204 38.79 -16.46 30.94
N VAL A 205 38.09 -17.10 31.87
CA VAL A 205 37.24 -16.43 32.87
C VAL A 205 38.02 -15.63 33.94
N PRO A 206 39.21 -16.07 34.42
CA PRO A 206 39.99 -15.27 35.38
C PRO A 206 40.68 -14.04 34.77
N VAL A 207 40.93 -14.03 33.46
CA VAL A 207 41.62 -12.92 32.77
C VAL A 207 40.66 -11.75 32.49
N LEU A 208 39.36 -12.03 32.30
CA LEU A 208 38.35 -10.99 32.10
C LEU A 208 37.90 -10.30 33.40
N LEU A 209 38.16 -10.91 34.57
CA LEU A 209 37.74 -10.39 35.89
C LEU A 209 38.81 -9.54 36.60
N THR A 210 39.99 -9.32 36.00
CA THR A 210 41.09 -8.55 36.62
C THR A 210 41.34 -7.17 36.02
N VAL A 211 40.52 -6.70 35.07
CA VAL A 211 40.69 -5.37 34.46
C VAL A 211 39.52 -4.43 34.79
N ARG A 212 39.84 -3.46 35.65
CA ARG A 212 39.21 -2.14 35.88
C ARG A 212 38.04 -2.02 36.87
N SER A 213 38.42 -1.70 38.10
CA SER A 213 37.74 -0.71 38.95
C SER A 213 38.65 0.52 39.13
N SER A 214 38.13 1.71 38.83
CA SER A 214 38.66 3.00 39.30
C SER A 214 37.56 4.07 39.22
N PRO A 215 37.19 4.73 40.33
CA PRO A 215 36.27 5.86 40.32
C PRO A 215 37.05 7.18 40.24
N PRO A 216 36.50 8.25 39.63
CA PRO A 216 36.99 9.59 39.88
C PRO A 216 36.10 10.30 40.91
N GLN A 217 36.75 10.74 41.99
CA GLN A 217 36.23 11.70 42.96
C GLN A 217 36.67 13.13 42.58
N THR A 218 35.70 14.04 42.63
CA THR A 218 35.76 15.47 43.05
C THR A 218 36.87 16.42 42.56
N SER A 219 36.46 17.51 41.90
CA SER A 219 36.33 18.87 42.49
C SER A 219 36.24 19.96 41.41
N ALA A 220 35.23 20.84 41.49
CA ALA A 220 35.41 22.30 41.38
C ALA A 220 34.09 23.04 41.67
N THR A 221 34.14 23.81 42.75
CA THR A 221 33.17 24.77 43.27
C THR A 221 33.34 26.14 42.59
N ILE A 222 32.26 26.94 42.59
CA ILE A 222 32.14 28.41 42.80
C ILE A 222 31.35 29.13 41.69
N GLY A 223 30.24 29.76 42.12
CA GLY A 223 29.48 30.74 41.32
C GLY A 223 28.07 31.09 41.86
N GLN A 224 27.92 31.45 43.15
CA GLN A 224 26.82 32.31 43.64
C GLN A 224 27.07 33.76 43.15
N ALA A 225 26.15 34.71 42.97
CA ALA A 225 24.81 35.05 43.50
C ALA A 225 24.19 36.18 42.59
N PRO A 226 23.18 37.00 42.96
CA PRO A 226 21.98 36.83 43.81
C PRO A 226 20.66 37.42 43.22
N GLY A 227 19.51 36.99 43.77
CA GLY A 227 18.42 37.86 44.29
C GLY A 227 17.44 38.59 43.35
N SER A 228 16.12 38.39 43.57
CA SER A 228 15.04 39.40 43.66
C SER A 228 13.67 38.68 43.64
N VAL A 229 13.01 38.41 44.78
CA VAL A 229 12.04 39.26 45.52
C VAL A 229 10.72 39.56 44.78
N ALA A 230 9.66 38.91 45.27
CA ALA A 230 8.26 39.34 45.51
C ALA A 230 7.39 39.99 44.43
N SER A 231 6.17 39.46 44.27
CA SER A 231 4.86 40.15 44.50
C SER A 231 3.72 39.24 44.02
N SER A 232 2.93 38.67 44.92
CA SER A 232 1.68 39.23 45.50
C SER A 232 0.44 38.93 44.66
N GLU A 233 -0.32 37.96 45.17
CA GLU A 233 -1.76 37.81 44.96
C GLU A 233 -2.49 39.12 45.27
N THR A 234 -3.47 39.49 44.44
CA THR A 234 -4.60 40.29 44.90
C THR A 234 -5.85 39.89 44.12
N THR A 235 -6.72 39.21 44.84
CA THR A 235 -8.12 38.93 44.54
C THR A 235 -8.92 40.24 44.57
N ALA A 236 -9.77 40.49 43.56
CA ALA A 236 -10.80 41.52 43.66
C ALA A 236 -12.12 41.06 43.01
N THR A 237 -13.15 41.02 43.84
CA THR A 237 -14.57 40.76 43.60
C THR A 237 -15.22 41.93 42.85
N PRO A 238 -16.25 41.71 41.99
CA PRO A 238 -17.00 42.80 41.40
C PRO A 238 -18.13 43.29 42.33
N SER A 239 -18.19 44.60 42.53
CA SER A 239 -19.30 45.29 43.21
C SER A 239 -20.30 45.81 42.20
N MET A 240 -21.58 45.49 42.44
CA MET A 240 -22.75 46.12 41.82
C MET A 240 -22.80 47.62 42.09
N GLY A 241 -23.40 48.36 41.16
CA GLY A 241 -23.76 49.77 41.32
C GLY A 241 -24.56 50.29 40.13
N ASP A 242 -25.89 50.19 40.24
CA ASP A 242 -26.88 50.86 39.40
C ASP A 242 -26.67 52.38 39.31
N ALA A 243 -26.84 52.95 38.11
CA ALA A 243 -27.52 54.24 37.90
C ALA A 243 -27.75 54.53 36.40
N THR A 244 -29.02 54.53 36.00
CA THR A 244 -29.56 55.36 34.90
C THR A 244 -30.48 56.42 35.53
N PRO A 245 -31.04 57.44 34.82
CA PRO A 245 -30.80 58.00 33.48
C PRO A 245 -30.76 59.57 33.45
N ARG A 246 -30.74 60.14 32.22
CA ARG A 246 -31.03 61.55 31.77
C ARG A 246 -29.77 62.32 31.34
N SER A 247 -29.75 63.17 30.31
CA SER A 247 -30.67 63.57 29.23
C SER A 247 -29.87 64.48 28.30
N SER A 248 -30.17 64.43 27.01
CA SER A 248 -30.07 65.53 26.03
C SER A 248 -28.72 66.22 25.76
N GLY A 249 -28.31 66.18 24.50
CA GLY A 249 -28.05 67.43 23.78
C GLY A 249 -26.77 67.48 22.96
N ALA A 250 -26.97 67.89 21.70
CA ALA A 250 -25.99 68.51 20.80
C ALA A 250 -25.00 67.58 20.06
N THR A 251 -25.42 67.25 18.84
CA THR A 251 -24.59 67.26 17.62
C THR A 251 -23.32 68.12 17.74
N GLN A 252 -22.17 67.46 17.80
CA GLN A 252 -20.92 68.02 17.33
C GLN A 252 -20.23 66.99 16.42
N ASP A 253 -20.46 67.20 15.14
CA ASP A 253 -19.77 66.62 14.00
C ASP A 253 -18.29 67.02 14.09
N THR A 254 -17.52 66.25 14.85
CA THR A 254 -16.07 66.40 14.91
C THR A 254 -15.52 65.36 13.96
N ALA A 255 -15.12 65.82 12.77
CA ALA A 255 -14.37 65.00 11.82
C ALA A 255 -13.12 64.47 12.52
N VAL A 256 -13.21 63.22 13.01
CA VAL A 256 -12.10 62.46 13.56
C VAL A 256 -11.13 62.28 12.40
N ALA A 257 -10.00 62.99 12.47
CA ALA A 257 -8.88 62.77 11.56
C ALA A 257 -8.61 61.25 11.49
N PRO A 258 -8.42 60.67 10.29
CA PRO A 258 -8.17 59.24 10.17
C PRO A 258 -6.99 58.90 11.07
N VAL A 259 -7.26 58.14 12.13
CA VAL A 259 -6.23 57.55 12.98
C VAL A 259 -5.42 56.69 12.03
N GLU A 260 -4.21 57.14 11.69
CA GLU A 260 -3.27 56.33 10.90
C GLU A 260 -3.06 55.03 11.67
N THR A 261 -3.70 53.96 11.19
CA THR A 261 -3.51 52.64 11.74
C THR A 261 -2.02 52.34 11.63
N PRO A 262 -1.32 52.06 12.75
CA PRO A 262 0.11 51.79 12.70
C PRO A 262 0.36 50.69 11.68
N LYS A 263 1.25 50.94 10.70
CA LYS A 263 1.64 49.96 9.68
C LYS A 263 2.12 48.71 10.41
N ARG A 264 1.29 47.67 10.42
CA ARG A 264 1.65 46.38 11.02
C ARG A 264 2.82 45.81 10.23
N ASP A 265 3.82 45.33 10.94
CA ASP A 265 4.95 44.63 10.32
C ASP A 265 4.46 43.30 9.75
N LEU A 266 4.30 43.23 8.43
CA LEU A 266 3.84 42.02 7.74
C LEU A 266 4.92 40.92 7.71
N ASN A 267 6.12 41.18 8.23
CA ASN A 267 7.14 40.14 8.45
C ASN A 267 6.85 39.32 9.71
N ASP A 268 6.02 39.81 10.65
CA ASP A 268 5.54 39.01 11.77
C ASP A 268 4.49 37.99 11.28
N PRO A 269 4.74 36.67 11.41
CA PRO A 269 3.79 35.63 10.97
C PRO A 269 2.40 35.78 11.57
N ARG A 270 2.28 36.27 12.81
CA ARG A 270 0.98 36.47 13.47
C ARG A 270 0.22 37.65 12.86
N ALA A 271 0.92 38.75 12.56
CA ALA A 271 0.34 39.90 11.87
C ALA A 271 -0.10 39.51 10.46
N LEU A 272 0.73 38.76 9.72
CA LEU A 272 0.39 38.25 8.39
C LEU A 272 -0.81 37.30 8.43
N GLN A 273 -0.88 36.39 9.39
CA GLN A 273 -2.01 35.48 9.56
C GLN A 273 -3.31 36.24 9.87
N HIS A 274 -3.25 37.25 10.73
CA HIS A 274 -4.42 38.08 11.04
C HIS A 274 -4.88 38.88 9.82
N GLU A 275 -3.96 39.47 9.05
CA GLU A 275 -4.28 40.18 7.81
C GLU A 275 -4.87 39.25 6.76
N LEU A 276 -4.33 38.03 6.61
CA LEU A 276 -4.89 37.00 5.73
C LEU A 276 -6.31 36.61 6.13
N ARG A 277 -6.60 36.42 7.42
CA ARG A 277 -7.97 36.13 7.90
C ARG A 277 -8.94 37.25 7.54
N GLN A 278 -8.56 38.51 7.82
CA GLN A 278 -9.38 39.65 7.42
C GLN A 278 -9.58 39.71 5.90
N CYS A 279 -8.56 39.35 5.13
CA CYS A 279 -8.66 39.28 3.67
C CYS A 279 -9.60 38.16 3.21
N VAL A 280 -9.61 37.00 3.86
CA VAL A 280 -10.56 35.90 3.58
C VAL A 280 -11.99 36.29 3.91
N ASP A 281 -12.23 37.00 5.01
CA ASP A 281 -13.55 37.53 5.34
C ASP A 281 -14.03 38.53 4.28
N ARG A 282 -13.18 39.47 3.87
CA ARG A 282 -13.51 40.41 2.77
C ARG A 282 -13.67 39.71 1.42
N LEU A 283 -12.93 38.62 1.17
CA LEU A 283 -13.05 37.80 -0.03
C LEU A 283 -14.41 37.10 -0.09
N ARG A 284 -15.00 36.77 1.06
CA ARG A 284 -16.36 36.21 1.16
C ARG A 284 -17.43 37.25 0.79
N ASP A 285 -17.20 38.52 1.12
CA ASP A 285 -18.12 39.63 0.84
C ASP A 285 -17.99 40.18 -0.59
N ASP A 286 -16.76 40.44 -1.05
CA ASP A 286 -16.44 40.91 -2.40
C ASP A 286 -15.23 40.17 -3.00
N PRO A 287 -15.46 39.02 -3.65
CA PRO A 287 -14.41 38.15 -4.17
C PRO A 287 -13.57 38.79 -5.29
N ALA A 288 -14.17 39.67 -6.10
CA ALA A 288 -13.51 40.24 -7.27
C ALA A 288 -12.50 41.31 -6.86
N SER A 289 -12.84 42.16 -5.88
CA SER A 289 -11.97 43.24 -5.43
C SER A 289 -10.86 42.80 -4.48
N ASN A 290 -11.04 41.68 -3.78
CA ASN A 290 -10.10 41.27 -2.71
C ASN A 290 -9.15 40.12 -3.11
N ILE A 291 -9.37 39.46 -4.25
CA ILE A 291 -8.54 38.31 -4.64
C ILE A 291 -7.07 38.68 -4.87
N ASP A 292 -6.79 39.84 -5.46
CA ASP A 292 -5.42 40.31 -5.67
C ASP A 292 -4.65 40.47 -4.37
N ARG A 293 -5.31 41.08 -3.38
CA ARG A 293 -4.74 41.27 -2.05
C ARG A 293 -4.51 39.95 -1.34
N PHE A 294 -5.45 39.00 -1.48
CA PHE A 294 -5.29 37.66 -0.92
C PHE A 294 -4.06 36.95 -1.54
N LEU A 295 -3.93 36.95 -2.87
CA LEU A 295 -2.81 36.31 -3.56
C LEU A 295 -1.47 36.97 -3.21
N GLU A 296 -1.41 38.30 -3.07
CA GLU A 296 -0.20 39.01 -2.62
C GLU A 296 0.24 38.57 -1.23
N LEU A 297 -0.70 38.51 -0.27
CA LEU A 297 -0.41 38.09 1.10
C LEU A 297 -0.05 36.60 1.16
N ALA A 298 -0.71 35.76 0.37
CA ALA A 298 -0.40 34.34 0.25
C ALA A 298 1.01 34.12 -0.32
N ALA A 299 1.41 34.84 -1.38
CA ALA A 299 2.76 34.76 -1.94
C ALA A 299 3.85 35.14 -0.90
N ARG A 300 3.62 36.17 -0.09
CA ARG A 300 4.51 36.52 1.03
C ARG A 300 4.57 35.42 2.09
N ALA A 301 3.43 34.81 2.40
CA ALA A 301 3.39 33.63 3.26
C ALA A 301 4.10 32.42 2.63
N THR A 302 4.22 32.33 1.31
CA THR A 302 4.94 31.24 0.65
C THR A 302 6.45 31.47 0.56
N ALA A 303 6.97 32.69 0.56
CA ALA A 303 8.40 32.91 0.29
C ALA A 303 9.36 32.31 1.36
N ASP A 304 9.04 32.43 2.64
CA ASP A 304 9.96 32.07 3.74
C ASP A 304 9.43 30.96 4.66
N TRP A 305 8.39 30.22 4.23
CA TRP A 305 7.73 29.22 5.08
C TRP A 305 8.66 28.17 5.71
N PRO A 306 9.74 27.67 5.06
CA PRO A 306 10.58 26.64 5.67
C PRO A 306 11.36 27.11 6.90
N SER A 307 11.52 28.43 7.06
CA SER A 307 12.26 29.03 8.16
C SER A 307 11.38 29.39 9.37
N ARG A 308 10.06 29.30 9.22
CA ARG A 308 9.12 29.72 10.27
C ARG A 308 8.91 28.62 11.31
N ASP A 309 8.53 29.05 12.51
CA ASP A 309 8.08 28.13 13.55
C ASP A 309 6.86 27.34 13.07
N ALA A 310 6.87 26.02 13.34
CA ALA A 310 5.85 25.09 12.84
C ALA A 310 4.43 25.48 13.27
N SER A 311 4.26 26.08 14.46
CA SER A 311 2.94 26.49 14.96
C SER A 311 2.39 27.70 14.21
N ALA A 312 3.24 28.68 13.91
CA ALA A 312 2.85 29.87 13.15
C ALA A 312 2.52 29.51 11.70
N ASP A 313 3.31 28.62 11.10
CA ASP A 313 3.14 28.20 9.72
C ASP A 313 1.88 27.34 9.50
N SER A 314 1.58 26.40 10.41
CA SER A 314 0.32 25.63 10.37
C SER A 314 -0.91 26.56 10.36
N GLY A 315 -0.86 27.62 11.17
CA GLY A 315 -1.91 28.64 11.22
C GLY A 315 -2.08 29.43 9.92
N LEU A 316 -1.00 29.73 9.20
CA LEU A 316 -1.04 30.40 7.88
C LEU A 316 -1.58 29.45 6.81
N ARG A 317 -1.11 28.20 6.78
CA ARG A 317 -1.58 27.16 5.85
C ARG A 317 -3.09 26.95 5.94
N GLN A 318 -3.63 26.88 7.15
CA GLN A 318 -5.08 26.72 7.36
C GLN A 318 -5.88 27.89 6.80
N VAL A 319 -5.43 29.13 7.04
CA VAL A 319 -6.13 30.34 6.55
C VAL A 319 -6.05 30.45 5.04
N ILE A 320 -4.92 30.07 4.44
CA ILE A 320 -4.79 30.08 2.97
C ILE A 320 -5.63 28.98 2.33
N ALA A 321 -5.66 27.77 2.91
CA ALA A 321 -6.56 26.71 2.46
C ALA A 321 -8.04 27.14 2.52
N GLU A 322 -8.44 27.81 3.60
CA GLU A 322 -9.79 28.41 3.71
C GLU A 322 -10.02 29.46 2.61
N GLY A 323 -9.06 30.36 2.38
CA GLY A 323 -9.16 31.36 1.32
C GLY A 323 -9.28 30.76 -0.08
N VAL A 324 -8.59 29.66 -0.37
CA VAL A 324 -8.72 28.90 -1.63
C VAL A 324 -10.14 28.33 -1.77
N VAL A 325 -10.69 27.75 -0.69
CA VAL A 325 -12.06 27.23 -0.67
C VAL A 325 -13.09 28.35 -0.88
N VAL A 326 -12.93 29.48 -0.21
CA VAL A 326 -13.81 30.66 -0.38
C VAL A 326 -13.73 31.19 -1.81
N ALA A 327 -12.52 31.36 -2.36
CA ALA A 327 -12.32 31.77 -3.75
C ALA A 327 -12.95 30.77 -4.75
N SER A 328 -12.93 29.48 -4.44
CA SER A 328 -13.47 28.42 -5.31
C SER A 328 -14.98 28.51 -5.54
N SER A 329 -15.70 29.22 -4.67
CA SER A 329 -17.15 29.46 -4.79
C SER A 329 -17.51 30.50 -5.86
N HIS A 330 -16.52 31.23 -6.38
CA HIS A 330 -16.71 32.29 -7.39
C HIS A 330 -15.84 32.02 -8.62
N ALA A 331 -16.43 31.90 -9.80
CA ALA A 331 -15.73 31.44 -11.01
C ALA A 331 -14.45 32.24 -11.35
N ILE A 332 -14.50 33.58 -11.28
CA ILE A 332 -13.36 34.44 -11.59
C ILE A 332 -12.24 34.24 -10.55
N SER A 333 -12.57 34.30 -9.25
CA SER A 333 -11.59 34.12 -8.18
C SER A 333 -11.00 32.71 -8.19
N ALA A 334 -11.81 31.69 -8.48
CA ALA A 334 -11.38 30.31 -8.64
C ALA A 334 -10.34 30.14 -9.75
N ASP A 335 -10.60 30.69 -10.96
CA ASP A 335 -9.68 30.60 -12.08
C ASP A 335 -8.35 31.34 -11.78
N ARG A 336 -8.39 32.46 -11.04
CA ARG A 336 -7.19 33.18 -10.62
C ARG A 336 -6.36 32.41 -9.59
N VAL A 337 -7.01 31.80 -8.60
CA VAL A 337 -6.32 30.95 -7.61
C VAL A 337 -5.71 29.72 -8.29
N LEU A 338 -6.43 29.08 -9.20
CA LEU A 338 -5.92 27.94 -9.95
C LEU A 338 -4.71 28.33 -10.82
N LEU A 339 -4.73 29.48 -11.48
CA LEU A 339 -3.60 29.97 -12.26
C LEU A 339 -2.38 30.27 -11.38
N TRP A 340 -2.59 30.89 -10.22
CA TRP A 340 -1.53 31.14 -9.25
C TRP A 340 -0.92 29.84 -8.70
N LEU A 341 -1.75 28.88 -8.28
CA LEU A 341 -1.27 27.56 -7.83
C LEU A 341 -0.53 26.81 -8.94
N ALA A 342 -1.04 26.89 -10.18
CA ALA A 342 -0.38 26.28 -11.33
C ALA A 342 1.01 26.86 -11.54
N ASP A 343 1.17 28.19 -11.60
CA ASP A 343 2.47 28.87 -11.76
C ASP A 343 3.46 28.53 -10.63
N LEU A 344 2.98 28.46 -9.38
CA LEU A 344 3.84 28.04 -8.27
C LEU A 344 4.24 26.57 -8.38
N SER A 345 3.35 25.70 -8.85
CA SER A 345 3.58 24.24 -8.93
C SER A 345 4.47 23.78 -10.09
N VAL A 346 4.86 24.67 -11.01
CA VAL A 346 5.75 24.31 -12.12
C VAL A 346 7.16 24.02 -11.60
N LEU A 347 7.44 22.73 -11.39
CA LEU A 347 8.74 22.22 -10.96
C LEU A 347 9.59 21.66 -12.12
N ASP A 348 9.08 21.76 -13.36
CA ASP A 348 9.77 21.29 -14.57
C ASP A 348 10.58 22.39 -15.28
N GLU A 349 10.44 23.66 -14.87
CA GLU A 349 11.24 24.76 -15.42
C GLU A 349 12.71 24.61 -15.01
N ARG A 350 13.59 24.41 -16.01
CA ARG A 350 15.04 24.36 -15.82
C ARG A 350 15.67 25.71 -16.17
N PRO A 351 16.57 26.27 -15.34
CA PRO A 351 17.06 25.73 -14.07
C PRO A 351 16.11 25.97 -12.89
N LEU A 352 16.02 24.99 -11.98
CA LEU A 352 15.33 25.16 -10.70
C LEU A 352 16.15 26.06 -9.77
N ASN A 353 15.57 27.16 -9.32
CA ASN A 353 16.17 28.03 -8.31
C ASN A 353 15.55 27.79 -6.92
N ALA A 354 16.19 28.34 -5.88
CA ALA A 354 15.74 28.21 -4.49
C ALA A 354 14.28 28.65 -4.28
N GLU A 355 13.88 29.78 -4.85
CA GLU A 355 12.54 30.37 -4.71
C GLU A 355 11.43 29.47 -5.31
N ARG A 356 11.68 28.90 -6.49
CA ARG A 356 10.76 27.97 -7.16
C ARG A 356 10.62 26.66 -6.40
N ILE A 357 11.70 26.14 -5.80
CA ILE A 357 11.63 24.94 -4.95
C ILE A 357 10.75 25.20 -3.74
N VAL A 358 11.01 26.29 -3.01
CA VAL A 358 10.24 26.66 -1.81
C VAL A 358 8.76 26.83 -2.14
N SER A 359 8.46 27.54 -3.23
CA SER A 359 7.09 27.85 -3.61
C SER A 359 6.34 26.65 -4.19
N GLY A 360 7.00 25.83 -5.02
CA GLY A 360 6.37 24.67 -5.64
C GLY A 360 6.10 23.54 -4.67
N VAL A 361 7.03 23.24 -3.75
CA VAL A 361 6.80 22.25 -2.68
C VAL A 361 5.60 22.67 -1.82
N TRP A 362 5.51 23.96 -1.48
CA TRP A 362 4.38 24.50 -0.72
C TRP A 362 3.06 24.43 -1.48
N ALA A 363 3.05 24.81 -2.77
CA ALA A 363 1.85 24.81 -3.59
C ALA A 363 1.28 23.39 -3.75
N VAL A 364 2.14 22.39 -3.99
CA VAL A 364 1.73 20.99 -4.05
C VAL A 364 1.17 20.50 -2.70
N GLY A 365 1.79 20.89 -1.59
CA GLY A 365 1.26 20.62 -0.25
C GLY A 365 -0.13 21.22 -0.02
N ILE A 366 -0.34 22.50 -0.34
CA ILE A 366 -1.64 23.16 -0.19
C ILE A 366 -2.70 22.53 -1.08
N MET A 367 -2.37 22.23 -2.34
CA MET A 367 -3.27 21.53 -3.26
C MET A 367 -3.71 20.18 -2.68
N ALA A 368 -2.78 19.36 -2.18
CA ALA A 368 -3.11 18.09 -1.52
C ALA A 368 -4.06 18.28 -0.34
N ARG A 369 -3.76 19.21 0.58
CA ARG A 369 -4.62 19.51 1.74
C ARG A 369 -6.03 19.96 1.34
N VAL A 370 -6.14 20.83 0.33
CA VAL A 370 -7.41 21.43 -0.10
C VAL A 370 -8.32 20.39 -0.75
N THR A 371 -7.80 19.34 -1.38
CA THR A 371 -8.65 18.26 -1.97
C THR A 371 -9.55 17.51 -0.96
N ARG A 372 -9.32 17.66 0.34
CA ARG A 372 -10.20 17.11 1.40
C ARG A 372 -11.39 17.97 1.76
N GLU A 373 -11.36 19.24 1.36
CA GLU A 373 -12.42 20.17 1.69
C GLU A 373 -13.68 19.83 0.87
N GLN A 374 -14.74 19.41 1.57
CA GLN A 374 -15.99 18.96 0.95
C GLN A 374 -16.73 20.10 0.21
N SER A 375 -16.39 21.34 0.52
CA SER A 375 -16.97 22.56 -0.04
C SER A 375 -16.37 22.97 -1.38
N LEU A 376 -15.34 22.28 -1.89
CA LEU A 376 -14.82 22.56 -3.23
C LEU A 376 -15.84 22.26 -4.32
N THR A 377 -15.95 23.18 -5.28
CA THR A 377 -16.70 22.90 -6.50
C THR A 377 -16.03 21.77 -7.30
N ALA A 378 -16.84 20.91 -7.95
CA ALA A 378 -16.32 19.76 -8.70
C ALA A 378 -15.29 20.15 -9.78
N ARG A 379 -15.48 21.31 -10.43
CA ARG A 379 -14.54 21.87 -11.42
C ARG A 379 -13.18 22.17 -10.79
N VAL A 380 -13.15 22.89 -9.67
CA VAL A 380 -11.91 23.26 -8.99
C VAL A 380 -11.20 22.02 -8.45
N ASN A 381 -11.93 21.08 -7.85
CA ASN A 381 -11.36 19.81 -7.38
C ASN A 381 -10.72 19.02 -8.54
N LEU A 382 -11.38 18.93 -9.70
CA LEU A 382 -10.83 18.26 -10.88
C LEU A 382 -9.57 18.97 -11.41
N SER A 383 -9.57 20.30 -11.44
CA SER A 383 -8.38 21.09 -11.83
C SER A 383 -7.22 20.91 -10.86
N ILE A 384 -7.46 20.95 -9.54
CA ILE A 384 -6.42 20.70 -8.52
C ILE A 384 -5.86 19.28 -8.67
N ARG A 385 -6.73 18.27 -8.85
CA ARG A 385 -6.29 16.88 -9.08
C ARG A 385 -5.46 16.73 -10.33
N ARG A 386 -5.78 17.47 -11.40
CA ARG A 386 -4.98 17.51 -12.62
C ARG A 386 -3.60 18.13 -12.37
N LEU A 387 -3.53 19.29 -11.70
CA LEU A 387 -2.27 19.93 -11.35
C LEU A 387 -1.40 19.04 -10.44
N LEU A 388 -2.00 18.37 -9.46
CA LEU A 388 -1.30 17.37 -8.64
C LEU A 388 -0.75 16.21 -9.47
N ALA A 389 -1.54 15.69 -10.43
CA ALA A 389 -1.07 14.63 -11.32
C ALA A 389 0.06 15.09 -12.24
N GLU A 390 0.00 16.31 -12.76
CA GLU A 390 1.06 16.95 -13.55
C GLU A 390 2.34 17.12 -12.70
N ALA A 391 2.20 17.46 -11.42
CA ALA A 391 3.31 17.52 -10.45
C ALA A 391 3.79 16.14 -9.93
N GLY A 392 3.41 15.03 -10.56
CA GLY A 392 3.86 13.68 -10.16
C GLY A 392 3.21 13.12 -8.89
N VAL A 393 2.17 13.79 -8.38
CA VAL A 393 1.40 13.39 -7.20
C VAL A 393 0.16 12.60 -7.63
N SER A 394 0.24 11.27 -7.51
CA SER A 394 -0.91 10.40 -7.79
C SER A 394 -2.04 10.65 -6.78
N SER A 395 -3.27 10.81 -7.26
CA SER A 395 -4.47 11.16 -6.49
C SER A 395 -4.94 10.14 -5.45
N GLY A 396 -4.17 9.07 -5.23
CA GLY A 396 -4.59 7.90 -4.46
C GLY A 396 -4.56 8.06 -2.94
N ASN A 397 -3.66 8.85 -2.35
CA ASN A 397 -3.40 8.80 -0.90
C ASN A 397 -2.85 10.11 -0.30
N VAL A 398 -2.90 11.24 -1.02
CA VAL A 398 -2.23 12.46 -0.58
C VAL A 398 -3.24 13.41 0.05
N GLU A 399 -3.50 13.17 1.33
CA GLU A 399 -4.55 13.84 2.11
C GLU A 399 -4.03 14.92 3.07
N SER A 400 -2.72 15.12 3.18
CA SER A 400 -2.17 16.18 4.02
C SER A 400 -1.25 17.11 3.25
N PHE A 401 -1.00 18.28 3.82
CA PHE A 401 0.01 19.19 3.30
C PHE A 401 1.37 18.50 3.28
N GLU A 402 1.70 17.81 4.37
CA GLU A 402 2.97 17.11 4.56
C GLU A 402 3.16 15.99 3.53
N ALA A 403 2.09 15.23 3.23
CA ALA A 403 2.11 14.19 2.21
C ALA A 403 2.40 14.77 0.81
N GLY A 404 1.73 15.86 0.46
CA GLY A 404 1.91 16.53 -0.83
C GLY A 404 3.29 17.15 -0.98
N ALA A 405 3.73 17.88 0.04
CA ALA A 405 5.05 18.50 0.07
C ALA A 405 6.19 17.47 0.08
N SER A 406 6.06 16.37 0.84
CA SER A 406 7.01 15.25 0.83
C SER A 406 7.14 14.62 -0.56
N ARG A 407 6.01 14.42 -1.25
CA ARG A 407 6.01 13.89 -2.62
C ARG A 407 6.71 14.85 -3.58
N ALA A 408 6.39 16.14 -3.51
CA ALA A 408 7.05 17.18 -4.31
C ALA A 408 8.56 17.19 -4.06
N LEU A 409 9.02 17.08 -2.81
CA LEU A 409 10.45 17.03 -2.48
C LEU A 409 11.16 15.84 -3.13
N SER A 410 10.53 14.66 -3.17
CA SER A 410 11.08 13.49 -3.88
C SER A 410 11.21 13.71 -5.38
N ASP A 411 10.29 14.46 -6.00
CA ASP A 411 10.32 14.72 -7.44
C ASP A 411 11.29 15.86 -7.77
N VAL A 412 11.34 16.94 -6.95
CA VAL A 412 12.35 18.01 -7.06
C VAL A 412 13.78 17.46 -6.99
N SER A 413 14.05 16.50 -6.10
CA SER A 413 15.39 15.90 -6.02
C SER A 413 15.78 15.17 -7.31
N MET A 414 14.83 14.53 -8.02
CA MET A 414 15.09 13.96 -9.36
C MET A 414 15.41 15.06 -10.36
N THR A 415 14.65 16.14 -10.37
CA THR A 415 14.86 17.24 -11.33
C THR A 415 16.21 17.92 -11.11
N LEU A 416 16.61 18.14 -9.85
CA LEU A 416 17.93 18.66 -9.50
C LEU A 416 19.07 17.73 -9.90
N VAL A 417 18.85 16.41 -9.87
CA VAL A 417 19.84 15.41 -10.35
C VAL A 417 19.94 15.40 -11.88
N ALA A 418 18.83 15.61 -12.57
CA ALA A 418 18.72 15.52 -14.04
C ALA A 418 19.06 16.82 -14.80
N ASP A 419 19.32 17.93 -14.10
CA ASP A 419 19.70 19.19 -14.73
C ASP A 419 21.20 19.17 -15.10
N ASP A 420 21.49 19.15 -16.40
CA ASP A 420 22.74 18.55 -16.92
C ASP A 420 23.73 19.48 -17.60
N GLY A 421 23.45 20.75 -17.92
CA GLY A 421 24.53 21.48 -18.61
C GLY A 421 24.40 22.95 -18.93
N ASP A 422 23.25 23.49 -19.34
CA ASP A 422 23.30 24.79 -20.01
C ASP A 422 23.07 26.01 -19.09
N ALA A 423 22.40 25.81 -17.95
CA ALA A 423 22.23 26.86 -16.93
C ALA A 423 23.37 26.92 -15.90
N LEU A 424 24.34 26.00 -16.01
CA LEU A 424 25.36 25.66 -14.99
C LEU A 424 26.55 26.65 -14.89
N ASN A 425 26.54 27.75 -15.62
CA ASN A 425 27.57 28.79 -15.44
C ASN A 425 27.41 29.59 -14.13
N ASP A 426 26.27 29.51 -13.45
CA ASP A 426 26.08 30.16 -12.15
C ASP A 426 26.28 29.14 -11.01
N ALA A 427 27.54 28.80 -10.74
CA ALA A 427 27.95 27.83 -9.72
C ALA A 427 27.39 28.09 -8.31
N ARG A 428 26.86 29.29 -8.04
CA ARG A 428 26.22 29.65 -6.77
C ARG A 428 24.77 29.17 -6.63
N ARG A 429 24.05 28.97 -7.73
CA ARG A 429 22.60 28.67 -7.67
C ARG A 429 22.28 27.25 -7.20
N ILE A 430 23.14 26.29 -7.54
CA ILE A 430 22.88 24.88 -7.24
C ILE A 430 22.98 24.57 -5.74
N PRO A 431 24.00 25.09 -5.01
CA PRO A 431 24.03 25.00 -3.56
C PRO A 431 22.81 25.64 -2.91
N ASP A 432 22.38 26.80 -3.39
CA ASP A 432 21.20 27.50 -2.89
C ASP A 432 19.91 26.68 -3.11
N ALA A 433 19.79 26.02 -4.26
CA ALA A 433 18.68 25.12 -4.57
C ALA A 433 18.64 23.90 -3.63
N TRP A 434 19.77 23.24 -3.37
CA TRP A 434 19.84 22.12 -2.42
C TRP A 434 19.61 22.55 -0.97
N ASN A 435 20.09 23.73 -0.58
CA ASN A 435 19.80 24.31 0.73
C ASN A 435 18.31 24.62 0.91
N ALA A 436 17.66 25.16 -0.13
CA ALA A 436 16.23 25.39 -0.14
C ALA A 436 15.44 24.08 -0.05
N TRP A 437 15.85 23.05 -0.79
CA TRP A 437 15.27 21.71 -0.69
C TRP A 437 15.42 21.12 0.73
N LEU A 438 16.60 21.23 1.34
CA LEU A 438 16.85 20.77 2.71
C LEU A 438 16.01 21.54 3.75
N ALA A 439 15.86 22.85 3.58
CA ALA A 439 15.02 23.66 4.46
C ALA A 439 13.55 23.20 4.37
N CYS A 440 13.04 22.99 3.16
CA CYS A 440 11.69 22.47 2.95
C CYS A 440 11.51 21.06 3.55
N ALA A 441 12.49 20.17 3.36
CA ALA A 441 12.47 18.82 3.93
C ALA A 441 12.40 18.86 5.46
N ARG A 442 13.20 19.70 6.12
CA ARG A 442 13.18 19.86 7.58
C ARG A 442 11.89 20.48 8.11
N ALA A 443 11.23 21.34 7.32
CA ALA A 443 9.97 21.95 7.70
C ALA A 443 8.76 20.99 7.58
N VAL A 444 8.86 19.95 6.75
CA VAL A 444 7.76 19.03 6.43
C VAL A 444 7.90 17.67 7.10
N LEU A 445 9.13 17.16 7.16
CA LEU A 445 9.42 15.78 7.55
C LEU A 445 9.91 15.71 9.00
N GLY A 446 9.62 14.61 9.68
CA GLY A 446 10.24 14.32 10.98
C GLY A 446 11.76 14.16 10.85
N ALA A 447 12.51 14.36 11.95
CA ALA A 447 13.98 14.30 11.93
C ALA A 447 14.55 13.01 11.29
N SER A 448 13.94 11.85 11.57
CA SER A 448 14.31 10.57 10.96
C SER A 448 13.95 10.49 9.47
N GLU A 449 12.80 11.02 9.07
CA GLU A 449 12.34 11.04 7.69
C GLU A 449 13.19 11.97 6.82
N VAL A 450 13.66 13.09 7.37
CA VAL A 450 14.64 13.98 6.72
C VAL A 450 15.91 13.20 6.38
N GLN A 451 16.45 12.42 7.31
CA GLN A 451 17.65 11.61 7.06
C GLN A 451 17.42 10.63 5.91
N VAL A 452 16.27 9.94 5.89
CA VAL A 452 15.90 9.03 4.80
C VAL A 452 15.79 9.77 3.46
N ALA A 453 15.17 10.95 3.43
CA ALA A 453 15.06 11.76 2.22
C ALA A 453 16.42 12.23 1.70
N ILE A 454 17.34 12.63 2.59
CA ILE A 454 18.72 13.03 2.22
C ILE A 454 19.48 11.82 1.65
N LEU A 455 19.38 10.65 2.28
CA LEU A 455 20.02 9.42 1.80
C LEU A 455 19.50 9.01 0.42
N ASP A 456 18.18 9.11 0.18
CA ASP A 456 17.58 8.82 -1.14
C ASP A 456 18.06 9.82 -2.21
N ALA A 457 18.15 11.11 -1.88
CA ALA A 457 18.70 12.12 -2.79
C ALA A 457 20.20 11.88 -3.10
N LEU A 458 21.00 11.53 -2.08
CA LEU A 458 22.42 11.19 -2.26
C LEU A 458 22.63 9.90 -3.05
N ASP A 459 21.80 8.86 -2.83
CA ASP A 459 21.88 7.60 -3.59
C ASP A 459 21.61 7.86 -5.09
N ARG A 460 20.60 8.65 -5.41
CA ARG A 460 20.30 9.08 -6.80
C ARG A 460 21.45 9.87 -7.42
N LEU A 461 22.03 10.82 -6.68
CA LEU A 461 23.21 11.57 -7.15
C LEU A 461 24.42 10.65 -7.36
N ALA A 462 24.65 9.71 -6.45
CA ALA A 462 25.76 8.77 -6.51
C ALA A 462 25.65 7.81 -7.69
N ARG A 463 24.44 7.38 -8.07
CA ARG A 463 24.19 6.48 -9.21
C ARG A 463 23.98 7.19 -10.55
N SER A 464 23.83 8.51 -10.56
CA SER A 464 23.62 9.22 -11.82
C SER A 464 24.84 9.04 -12.73
N GLU A 465 24.60 8.63 -13.99
CA GLU A 465 25.65 8.39 -15.01
C GLU A 465 26.47 9.65 -15.33
N LEU A 466 26.00 10.80 -14.88
CA LEU A 466 26.59 12.10 -15.12
C LEU A 466 27.78 12.29 -14.21
N ASP A 467 28.95 12.19 -14.83
CA ASP A 467 30.26 12.33 -14.21
C ASP A 467 30.33 13.60 -13.34
N ALA A 468 30.24 13.44 -12.02
CA ALA A 468 30.31 14.55 -11.08
C ALA A 468 31.64 15.33 -11.18
N ALA A 469 32.66 14.76 -11.82
CA ALA A 469 33.88 15.48 -12.17
C ALA A 469 33.65 16.58 -13.21
N ARG A 470 32.62 16.44 -14.06
CA ARG A 470 32.27 17.41 -15.13
C ARG A 470 31.20 18.41 -14.71
N SER A 471 30.45 18.13 -13.63
CA SER A 471 29.38 19.01 -13.13
C SER A 471 29.71 19.52 -11.72
N PRO A 472 30.34 20.70 -11.58
CA PRO A 472 30.69 21.30 -10.29
C PRO A 472 29.48 21.45 -9.36
N GLY A 473 28.31 21.76 -9.94
CA GLY A 473 27.07 21.89 -9.18
C GLY A 473 26.61 20.59 -8.52
N LYS A 474 26.71 19.45 -9.20
CA LYS A 474 26.38 18.15 -8.62
C LYS A 474 27.33 17.78 -7.49
N ARG A 475 28.63 18.04 -7.65
CA ARG A 475 29.62 17.87 -6.58
C ARG A 475 29.24 18.69 -5.35
N GLU A 476 28.91 19.96 -5.52
CA GLU A 476 28.55 20.83 -4.39
C GLU A 476 27.22 20.40 -3.75
N GLY A 477 26.24 19.95 -4.53
CA GLY A 477 24.99 19.36 -4.03
C GLY A 477 25.22 18.11 -3.18
N VAL A 478 26.07 17.19 -3.65
CA VAL A 478 26.51 16.02 -2.87
C VAL A 478 27.16 16.45 -1.56
N MET A 479 28.03 17.46 -1.58
CA MET A 479 28.70 17.95 -0.38
C MET A 479 27.72 18.59 0.61
N VAL A 480 26.74 19.38 0.14
CA VAL A 480 25.68 19.99 0.96
C VAL A 480 24.84 18.92 1.64
N LEU A 481 24.38 17.91 0.90
CA LEU A 481 23.56 16.82 1.44
C LEU A 481 24.36 15.93 2.41
N ALA A 482 25.58 15.54 2.06
CA ALA A 482 26.43 14.71 2.92
C ALA A 482 26.79 15.42 4.24
N ALA A 483 26.97 16.74 4.21
CA ALA A 483 27.20 17.55 5.42
C ALA A 483 25.94 17.71 6.28
N ALA A 484 24.75 17.56 5.70
CA ALA A 484 23.47 17.66 6.41
C ALA A 484 23.02 16.34 7.07
N LEU A 485 23.64 15.21 6.71
CA LEU A 485 23.41 13.92 7.35
C LEU A 485 23.92 13.89 8.79
N ASP A 486 23.16 13.23 9.67
CA ASP A 486 23.68 12.85 10.98
C ASP A 486 24.54 11.59 10.82
N TRP A 487 25.79 11.69 11.28
CA TRP A 487 26.77 10.61 11.24
C TRP A 487 27.06 10.04 12.64
N SER A 488 26.14 10.19 13.59
CA SER A 488 26.18 9.55 14.92
C SER A 488 26.29 8.01 14.86
N GLU A 489 26.63 7.36 15.97
CA GLU A 489 26.94 5.91 16.01
C GLU A 489 25.78 5.01 15.55
N GLU A 490 24.54 5.42 15.80
CA GLU A 490 23.34 4.67 15.44
C GLU A 490 22.79 5.03 14.05
N ALA A 491 23.42 5.98 13.35
CA ALA A 491 22.86 6.56 12.13
C ALA A 491 22.89 5.57 10.94
N ALA A 492 21.73 5.44 10.27
CA ALA A 492 21.57 4.71 9.02
C ALA A 492 22.56 5.16 7.93
N ALA A 493 23.01 6.43 7.97
CA ALA A 493 23.97 7.01 7.05
C ALA A 493 25.31 6.25 6.98
N ARG A 494 25.85 5.80 8.13
CA ARG A 494 27.11 5.03 8.19
C ARG A 494 27.02 3.72 7.41
N ARG A 495 25.93 2.99 7.65
CA ARG A 495 25.65 1.71 6.97
C ARG A 495 25.39 1.91 5.48
N TRP A 496 24.64 2.95 5.13
CA TRP A 496 24.43 3.34 3.74
C TRP A 496 25.75 3.62 3.01
N LEU A 497 26.67 4.41 3.57
CA LEU A 497 27.95 4.71 2.90
C LEU A 497 28.80 3.46 2.70
N VAL A 498 28.90 2.60 3.72
CA VAL A 498 29.63 1.32 3.64
C VAL A 498 29.05 0.41 2.55
N ASN A 499 27.73 0.41 2.38
CA ASN A 499 27.09 -0.33 1.31
C ASN A 499 27.34 0.32 -0.06
N LEU A 500 27.20 1.64 -0.16
CA LEU A 500 27.41 2.39 -1.40
C LEU A 500 28.82 2.19 -1.97
N LEU A 501 29.84 2.06 -1.11
CA LEU A 501 31.21 1.74 -1.52
C LEU A 501 31.36 0.37 -2.20
N THR A 502 30.44 -0.58 -1.96
CA THR A 502 30.46 -1.88 -2.66
C THR A 502 29.82 -1.84 -4.03
N GLU A 503 29.03 -0.81 -4.32
CA GLU A 503 28.19 -0.81 -5.50
C GLU A 503 28.96 -0.33 -6.74
N PRO A 504 29.00 -1.13 -7.82
CA PRO A 504 29.75 -0.78 -9.02
C PRO A 504 29.10 0.39 -9.79
N GLU A 505 27.78 0.57 -9.63
CA GLU A 505 27.02 1.65 -10.27
C GLU A 505 27.28 3.02 -9.64
N ALA A 506 27.82 3.07 -8.42
CA ALA A 506 28.14 4.34 -7.78
C ALA A 506 29.30 5.05 -8.51
N SER A 507 29.06 6.29 -8.92
CA SER A 507 30.03 7.17 -9.56
C SER A 507 31.22 7.43 -8.64
N GLY A 508 32.44 7.18 -9.14
CA GLY A 508 33.67 7.40 -8.38
C GLY A 508 33.84 8.86 -7.94
N ALA A 509 33.41 9.81 -8.78
CA ALA A 509 33.45 11.24 -8.46
C ALA A 509 32.44 11.63 -7.37
N ALA A 510 31.24 11.05 -7.37
CA ALA A 510 30.27 11.26 -6.30
C ALA A 510 30.76 10.64 -4.98
N LEU A 511 31.30 9.41 -5.02
CA LEU A 511 31.92 8.78 -3.85
C LEU A 511 33.09 9.59 -3.29
N ASN A 512 33.94 10.17 -4.16
CA ASN A 512 34.98 11.12 -3.74
C ASN A 512 34.37 12.31 -2.99
N ALA A 513 33.34 12.95 -3.53
CA ALA A 513 32.70 14.10 -2.89
C ALA A 513 32.01 13.75 -1.57
N ILE A 514 31.34 12.58 -1.48
CA ILE A 514 30.73 12.09 -0.24
C ILE A 514 31.82 11.84 0.80
N THR A 515 32.84 11.06 0.47
CA THR A 515 33.90 10.70 1.42
C THR A 515 34.76 11.89 1.84
N GLU A 516 34.96 12.87 0.95
CA GLU A 516 35.60 14.16 1.27
C GLU A 516 34.72 15.00 2.22
N SER A 517 33.42 15.11 1.95
CA SER A 517 32.50 15.85 2.83
C SER A 517 32.44 15.21 4.21
N VAL A 518 32.40 13.88 4.27
CA VAL A 518 32.45 13.12 5.53
C VAL A 518 33.76 13.35 6.27
N SER A 519 34.91 13.27 5.59
CA SER A 519 36.22 13.41 6.25
C SER A 519 36.54 14.85 6.69
N THR A 520 35.95 15.87 6.04
CA THR A 520 36.27 17.28 6.29
C THR A 520 35.20 18.04 7.08
N ARG A 521 33.92 17.71 6.92
CA ARG A 521 32.78 18.48 7.47
C ARG A 521 31.94 17.70 8.47
N SER A 522 32.01 16.36 8.50
CA SER A 522 31.19 15.58 9.43
C SER A 522 31.76 15.57 10.84
N THR A 523 30.89 15.42 11.83
CA THR A 523 31.23 15.20 13.25
C THR A 523 31.48 13.73 13.57
N ALA A 524 31.61 12.88 12.56
CA ALA A 524 31.70 11.44 12.75
C ALA A 524 33.04 11.03 13.38
N GLY A 525 32.97 10.43 14.57
CA GLY A 525 34.15 9.91 15.25
C GLY A 525 34.85 8.79 14.46
N GLY A 526 36.17 8.70 14.63
CA GLY A 526 37.00 7.62 14.06
C GLY A 526 37.46 7.84 12.62
N ILE A 527 36.98 8.88 11.94
CA ILE A 527 37.33 9.18 10.53
C ILE A 527 38.54 10.11 10.49
N ASN A 528 39.46 9.87 9.55
CA ASN A 528 40.60 10.74 9.30
C ASN A 528 40.54 11.35 7.88
N ALA A 529 41.31 12.42 7.65
CA ALA A 529 41.35 13.10 6.35
C ALA A 529 41.84 12.21 5.18
N THR A 530 42.52 11.09 5.48
CA THR A 530 43.00 10.13 4.47
C THR A 530 41.91 9.16 4.00
N MET A 531 40.75 9.10 4.68
CA MET A 531 39.60 8.27 4.30
C MET A 531 38.75 8.90 3.19
N THR A 532 39.41 9.43 2.17
CA THR A 532 38.80 10.05 1.00
C THR A 532 39.11 9.19 -0.23
N LEU A 533 38.08 8.77 -0.97
CA LEU A 533 38.26 7.96 -2.19
C LEU A 533 38.73 8.84 -3.35
N ALA A 534 39.69 8.41 -4.17
CA ALA A 534 39.99 9.12 -5.41
C ALA A 534 38.82 9.04 -6.40
N ALA A 535 38.58 10.09 -7.20
CA ALA A 535 37.47 10.10 -8.17
C ALA A 535 37.59 8.99 -9.23
N THR A 536 38.81 8.55 -9.52
CA THR A 536 39.14 7.46 -10.47
C THR A 536 39.33 6.11 -9.79
N ALA A 537 38.95 5.97 -8.52
CA ALA A 537 39.28 4.78 -7.75
C ALA A 537 38.57 3.53 -8.26
N ASP A 538 39.31 2.42 -8.30
CA ASP A 538 38.79 1.13 -8.71
C ASP A 538 38.05 0.39 -7.58
N GLN A 539 37.46 -0.76 -7.89
CA GLN A 539 36.70 -1.56 -6.91
C GLN A 539 37.55 -2.04 -5.73
N ARG A 540 38.85 -2.25 -5.94
CA ARG A 540 39.77 -2.69 -4.88
C ARG A 540 40.01 -1.55 -3.89
N GLU A 541 40.27 -0.35 -4.38
CA GLU A 541 40.42 0.84 -3.54
C GLU A 541 39.14 1.16 -2.77
N ARG A 542 37.97 1.03 -3.41
CA ARG A 542 36.66 1.14 -2.73
C ARG A 542 36.51 0.12 -1.60
N SER A 543 36.90 -1.13 -1.84
CA SER A 543 36.83 -2.21 -0.84
C SER A 543 37.77 -1.97 0.35
N LEU A 544 38.97 -1.45 0.11
CA LEU A 544 39.91 -1.07 1.17
C LEU A 544 39.37 0.08 2.01
N LEU A 545 38.82 1.12 1.35
CA LEU A 545 38.23 2.25 2.05
C LEU A 545 37.01 1.82 2.87
N ARG A 546 36.17 0.94 2.32
CA ARG A 546 35.05 0.33 3.04
C ARG A 546 35.52 -0.36 4.32
N ALA A 547 36.56 -1.19 4.24
CA ALA A 547 37.11 -1.86 5.42
C ALA A 547 37.56 -0.85 6.48
N ALA A 548 38.18 0.26 6.07
CA ALA A 548 38.57 1.34 6.96
C ALA A 548 37.37 2.02 7.65
N TYR A 549 36.27 2.28 6.92
CA TYR A 549 35.03 2.82 7.51
C TYR A 549 34.36 1.82 8.47
N VAL A 550 34.34 0.54 8.12
CA VAL A 550 33.79 -0.53 8.98
C VAL A 550 34.57 -0.62 10.30
N GLU A 551 35.91 -0.58 10.23
CA GLU A 551 36.78 -0.57 11.41
C GLU A 551 36.61 0.71 12.24
N ALA A 552 36.65 1.88 11.60
CA ALA A 552 36.52 3.19 12.27
C ALA A 552 35.20 3.34 13.03
N TRP A 553 34.11 2.77 12.51
CA TRP A 553 32.78 2.86 13.10
C TRP A 553 32.38 1.64 13.93
N GLY A 554 33.25 0.63 14.07
CA GLY A 554 32.93 -0.60 14.78
C GLY A 554 31.73 -1.34 14.18
N LEU A 555 31.47 -1.17 12.88
CA LEU A 555 30.37 -1.87 12.22
C LEU A 555 30.72 -3.36 12.09
N PRO A 556 29.76 -4.27 12.30
CA PRO A 556 30.03 -5.69 12.13
C PRO A 556 30.43 -5.96 10.68
N ALA A 557 31.62 -6.53 10.47
CA ALA A 557 32.12 -6.94 9.15
C ALA A 557 31.15 -7.92 8.43
N GLU A 558 30.28 -8.58 9.20
CA GLU A 558 29.33 -9.63 8.79
C GLU A 558 27.94 -9.10 8.35
N LEU A 559 27.75 -7.79 8.12
CA LEU A 559 26.42 -7.23 7.83
C LEU A 559 25.69 -7.94 6.67
N ALA A 560 26.42 -8.43 5.66
CA ALA A 560 25.84 -9.20 4.54
C ALA A 560 25.68 -10.71 4.86
N ASP A 561 26.64 -11.29 5.59
CA ASP A 561 26.62 -12.71 5.97
C ASP A 561 25.47 -13.03 6.92
N ARG A 562 25.19 -12.13 7.88
CA ARG A 562 24.08 -12.31 8.84
C ARG A 562 22.72 -12.33 8.18
N VAL A 563 22.49 -11.52 7.14
CA VAL A 563 21.19 -11.50 6.44
C VAL A 563 20.98 -12.81 5.70
N THR A 564 22.01 -13.30 5.02
CA THR A 564 21.95 -14.58 4.29
C THR A 564 21.69 -15.75 5.25
N ILE A 565 22.43 -15.81 6.36
CA ILE A 565 22.25 -16.82 7.40
C ILE A 565 20.86 -16.69 8.02
N ALA A 566 20.41 -15.47 8.36
CA ALA A 566 19.08 -15.24 8.91
C ALA A 566 17.96 -15.67 7.96
N ILE A 567 18.07 -15.43 6.65
CA ILE A 567 17.09 -15.92 5.67
C ILE A 567 17.08 -17.46 5.63
N ALA A 568 18.24 -18.09 5.60
CA ALA A 568 18.35 -19.56 5.58
C ALA A 568 17.77 -20.19 6.87
N ASP A 569 18.15 -19.67 8.03
CA ASP A 569 17.63 -20.06 9.34
C ASP A 569 16.12 -19.84 9.42
N THR A 570 15.62 -18.74 8.87
CA THR A 570 14.19 -18.43 8.84
C THR A 570 13.43 -19.45 7.99
N LEU A 571 13.93 -19.81 6.81
CA LEU A 571 13.34 -20.86 5.97
C LEU A 571 13.34 -22.22 6.68
N GLU A 572 14.43 -22.59 7.37
CA GLU A 572 14.51 -23.86 8.10
C GLU A 572 13.57 -23.88 9.32
N ARG A 573 13.49 -22.79 10.08
CA ARG A 573 12.55 -22.66 11.22
C ARG A 573 11.11 -22.69 10.75
N PHE A 574 10.82 -22.08 9.60
CA PHE A 574 9.48 -22.06 9.01
C PHE A 574 8.95 -23.47 8.73
N GLU A 575 9.78 -24.36 8.20
CA GLU A 575 9.43 -25.77 7.97
C GLU A 575 9.12 -26.55 9.26
N LYS A 576 9.63 -26.08 10.41
CA LYS A 576 9.42 -26.69 11.73
C LYS A 576 8.21 -26.11 12.49
N VAL A 577 7.57 -25.05 11.97
CA VAL A 577 6.36 -24.50 12.60
C VAL A 577 5.17 -25.41 12.32
N ASP A 578 4.46 -25.84 13.36
CA ASP A 578 3.20 -26.56 13.23
C ASP A 578 2.11 -25.61 12.71
N TRP A 579 1.86 -25.64 11.40
CA TRP A 579 0.81 -24.84 10.78
C TRP A 579 -0.56 -25.54 10.92
N PRO A 580 -1.64 -24.78 11.18
CA PRO A 580 -2.98 -25.35 11.24
C PRO A 580 -3.37 -25.99 9.89
N VAL A 581 -4.02 -27.16 9.95
CA VAL A 581 -4.50 -27.89 8.76
C VAL A 581 -5.86 -27.32 8.33
N ALA A 582 -5.84 -26.08 7.82
CA ALA A 582 -7.02 -25.38 7.32
C ALA A 582 -6.83 -24.93 5.86
N ALA A 583 -7.93 -24.65 5.16
CA ALA A 583 -7.90 -24.21 3.77
C ALA A 583 -7.10 -22.89 3.57
N TRP A 584 -7.06 -22.02 4.59
CA TRP A 584 -6.31 -20.76 4.59
C TRP A 584 -4.85 -20.91 5.07
N SER A 585 -4.38 -22.12 5.39
CA SER A 585 -3.01 -22.36 5.88
C SER A 585 -1.93 -21.85 4.92
N GLY A 586 -2.17 -21.94 3.60
CA GLY A 586 -1.27 -21.36 2.61
C GLY A 586 -1.18 -19.84 2.70
N LEU A 587 -2.28 -19.14 3.03
CA LEU A 587 -2.27 -17.69 3.21
C LEU A 587 -1.50 -17.29 4.47
N ALA A 588 -1.67 -18.04 5.57
CA ALA A 588 -0.92 -17.83 6.80
C ALA A 588 0.59 -17.96 6.56
N ARG A 589 1.00 -19.01 5.85
CA ARG A 589 2.39 -19.23 5.42
C ARG A 589 2.89 -18.10 4.52
N ALA A 590 2.10 -17.69 3.55
CA ALA A 590 2.43 -16.57 2.66
C ALA A 590 2.62 -15.24 3.41
N ALA A 591 1.76 -14.91 4.37
CA ALA A 591 1.87 -13.67 5.15
C ALA A 591 3.20 -13.59 5.91
N VAL A 592 3.67 -14.71 6.47
CA VAL A 592 4.98 -14.78 7.13
C VAL A 592 6.14 -14.64 6.14
N TYR A 593 6.11 -15.35 5.00
CA TYR A 593 7.11 -15.17 3.95
C TYR A 593 7.18 -13.73 3.42
N ALA A 594 6.03 -13.07 3.31
CA ALA A 594 5.94 -11.70 2.85
C ALA A 594 6.56 -10.70 3.85
N GLU A 595 6.28 -10.85 5.16
CA GLU A 595 6.89 -10.03 6.23
C GLU A 595 8.41 -10.18 6.27
N VAL A 596 8.91 -11.42 6.17
CA VAL A 596 10.36 -11.68 6.13
C VAL A 596 10.97 -11.06 4.88
N SER A 597 10.35 -11.27 3.71
CA SER A 597 10.78 -10.64 2.46
C SER A 597 10.76 -9.10 2.54
N ALA A 598 9.81 -8.51 3.26
CA ALA A 598 9.73 -7.06 3.48
C ALA A 598 10.87 -6.56 4.38
N ALA A 599 11.21 -7.30 5.44
CA ALA A 599 12.40 -7.02 6.25
C ALA A 599 13.69 -7.12 5.44
N VAL A 600 13.82 -8.16 4.62
CA VAL A 600 14.98 -8.34 3.72
C VAL A 600 15.06 -7.22 2.67
N SER A 601 13.93 -6.82 2.09
CA SER A 601 13.87 -5.68 1.17
C SER A 601 14.32 -4.38 1.85
N ARG A 602 13.79 -4.07 3.04
CA ARG A 602 14.20 -2.89 3.82
C ARG A 602 15.70 -2.91 4.13
N ARG A 603 16.22 -4.09 4.48
CA ARG A 603 17.63 -4.28 4.76
C ARG A 603 18.50 -4.07 3.53
N TRP A 604 18.06 -4.54 2.37
CA TRP A 604 18.73 -4.29 1.10
C TRP A 604 18.82 -2.79 0.79
N GLU A 605 17.82 -2.00 1.18
CA GLU A 605 17.82 -0.53 1.05
C GLU A 605 18.68 0.19 2.10
N GLY A 606 19.38 -0.54 2.96
CA GLY A 606 20.11 0.03 4.09
C GLY A 606 19.24 0.52 5.24
N ARG A 607 17.92 0.26 5.23
CA ARG A 607 17.04 0.51 6.37
C ARG A 607 17.15 -0.60 7.40
N ASP A 608 16.64 -0.32 8.60
CA ASP A 608 16.49 -1.34 9.63
C ASP A 608 15.41 -2.35 9.25
N GLY A 609 15.83 -3.61 9.25
CA GLY A 609 15.01 -4.77 8.93
C GLY A 609 15.76 -6.01 9.39
N ASP A 610 15.30 -6.59 10.50
CA ASP A 610 15.78 -7.88 10.98
C ASP A 610 14.81 -8.99 10.51
N PRO A 611 15.25 -9.90 9.62
CA PRO A 611 14.44 -11.03 9.18
C PRO A 611 13.98 -11.92 10.35
N GLU A 612 14.78 -12.05 11.41
CA GLU A 612 14.45 -12.92 12.55
C GLU A 612 13.33 -12.31 13.41
N GLU A 613 13.45 -11.03 13.74
CA GLU A 613 12.38 -10.29 14.43
C GLU A 613 11.09 -10.27 13.60
N ALA A 614 11.20 -10.06 12.28
CA ALA A 614 10.06 -10.08 11.37
C ALA A 614 9.37 -11.45 11.34
N PHE A 615 10.14 -12.54 11.31
CA PHE A 615 9.62 -13.90 11.39
C PHE A 615 8.86 -14.13 12.70
N SER A 616 9.47 -13.82 13.85
CA SER A 616 8.83 -13.99 15.16
C SER A 616 7.53 -13.17 15.28
N ARG A 617 7.57 -11.90 14.88
CA ARG A 617 6.38 -11.03 14.85
C ARG A 617 5.29 -11.60 13.95
N ALA A 618 5.65 -12.03 12.74
CA ALA A 618 4.69 -12.52 11.78
C ALA A 618 4.03 -13.84 12.24
N VAL A 619 4.80 -14.78 12.81
CA VAL A 619 4.26 -16.02 13.39
C VAL A 619 3.32 -15.72 14.56
N SER A 620 3.67 -14.76 15.43
CA SER A 620 2.78 -14.35 16.52
C SER A 620 1.46 -13.76 16.01
N ARG A 621 1.49 -12.93 14.95
CA ARG A 621 0.27 -12.38 14.34
C ARG A 621 -0.59 -13.45 13.69
N VAL A 622 0.03 -14.40 12.98
CA VAL A 622 -0.69 -15.56 12.47
C VAL A 622 -1.35 -16.30 13.63
N LYS A 623 -0.60 -16.68 14.67
CA LYS A 623 -1.17 -17.38 15.83
C LYS A 623 -2.38 -16.65 16.41
N GLN A 624 -2.30 -15.33 16.59
CA GLN A 624 -3.43 -14.52 17.04
C GLN A 624 -4.62 -14.54 16.07
N ALA A 625 -4.39 -14.44 14.77
CA ALA A 625 -5.45 -14.53 13.75
C ALA A 625 -6.10 -15.92 13.73
N THR A 626 -5.32 -16.97 14.00
CA THR A 626 -5.79 -18.37 13.99
C THR A 626 -6.43 -18.82 15.29
N GLU A 627 -5.98 -18.29 16.44
CA GLU A 627 -6.56 -18.52 17.76
C GLU A 627 -7.91 -17.80 17.91
N ARG A 628 -8.11 -16.71 17.16
CA ARG A 628 -9.42 -16.10 16.90
C ARG A 628 -10.25 -16.86 15.86
N GLY A 629 -9.71 -17.97 15.34
CA GLY A 629 -10.40 -18.84 14.39
C GLY A 629 -11.72 -19.33 14.98
N PRO A 630 -12.63 -19.81 14.12
CA PRO A 630 -14.04 -19.91 14.44
C PRO A 630 -14.24 -20.62 15.76
N SER A 631 -14.83 -19.90 16.72
CA SER A 631 -15.35 -20.46 17.95
C SER A 631 -16.57 -21.31 17.60
N THR A 632 -16.35 -22.38 16.82
CA THR A 632 -17.33 -22.96 15.91
C THR A 632 -18.69 -22.93 16.57
N ILE A 633 -19.58 -22.04 16.11
CA ILE A 633 -21.01 -22.09 16.44
C ILE A 633 -21.62 -23.31 15.72
N GLU A 634 -20.83 -24.37 15.53
CA GLU A 634 -21.35 -25.67 15.24
C GLU A 634 -22.26 -25.99 16.42
N ALA A 635 -23.50 -26.30 16.08
CA ALA A 635 -24.42 -27.06 16.89
C ALA A 635 -23.84 -28.46 17.14
N GLY A 636 -22.61 -28.55 17.67
CA GLY A 636 -22.08 -29.75 18.28
C GLY A 636 -23.14 -30.25 19.27
N PRO A 637 -23.39 -31.57 19.28
CA PRO A 637 -24.49 -32.17 20.03
C PRO A 637 -24.46 -31.62 21.44
N ALA A 638 -25.49 -30.82 21.77
CA ALA A 638 -25.66 -30.02 22.98
C ALA A 638 -24.60 -30.37 24.02
N ASN A 639 -23.48 -29.63 24.00
CA ASN A 639 -22.40 -29.83 24.96
C ASN A 639 -23.09 -29.85 26.34
N PRO A 640 -23.09 -30.99 27.05
CA PRO A 640 -24.04 -31.27 28.11
C PRO A 640 -23.98 -30.11 29.09
N ARG A 641 -25.10 -29.38 29.22
CA ARG A 641 -25.33 -28.18 30.05
C ARG A 641 -24.12 -27.85 30.92
N SER A 642 -23.48 -26.71 30.67
CA SER A 642 -22.30 -26.30 31.43
C SER A 642 -22.55 -26.49 32.93
N ASP A 643 -21.53 -26.90 33.67
CA ASP A 643 -21.67 -27.18 35.10
C ASP A 643 -22.25 -25.96 35.85
N TRP A 644 -21.86 -24.76 35.41
CA TRP A 644 -22.42 -23.49 35.83
C TRP A 644 -23.93 -23.41 35.63
N THR A 645 -24.44 -23.77 34.44
CA THR A 645 -25.88 -23.73 34.13
C THR A 645 -26.69 -24.62 35.09
N ARG A 646 -26.17 -25.82 35.42
CA ARG A 646 -26.81 -26.74 36.37
C ARG A 646 -26.79 -26.18 37.79
N ARG A 647 -25.65 -25.64 38.23
CA ARG A 647 -25.51 -24.98 39.55
C ARG A 647 -26.49 -23.81 39.66
N TYR A 648 -26.51 -22.91 38.67
CA TYR A 648 -27.40 -21.75 38.63
C TYR A 648 -28.87 -22.15 38.72
N ALA A 649 -29.30 -23.12 37.92
CA ALA A 649 -30.67 -23.63 37.95
C ALA A 649 -31.03 -24.31 39.29
N SER A 650 -30.07 -24.98 39.95
CA SER A 650 -30.32 -25.68 41.22
C SER A 650 -30.51 -24.75 42.42
N GLU A 651 -30.01 -23.50 42.36
CA GLU A 651 -30.14 -22.54 43.47
C GLU A 651 -31.53 -21.91 43.58
N GLY A 652 -32.38 -22.05 42.56
CA GLY A 652 -33.79 -21.62 42.58
C GLY A 652 -33.97 -20.14 42.95
N SER A 653 -34.53 -19.88 44.14
CA SER A 653 -34.81 -18.53 44.65
C SER A 653 -33.73 -17.97 45.61
N ARG A 654 -32.61 -18.67 45.82
CA ARG A 654 -31.53 -18.22 46.70
C ARG A 654 -30.73 -17.09 46.04
N VAL A 655 -31.15 -15.85 46.29
CA VAL A 655 -30.57 -14.64 45.69
C VAL A 655 -29.05 -14.53 45.88
N PRO A 656 -28.47 -14.71 47.09
CA PRO A 656 -27.03 -14.51 47.28
C PRO A 656 -26.16 -15.47 46.45
N GLU A 657 -26.58 -16.74 46.33
CA GLU A 657 -25.86 -17.75 45.55
C GLU A 657 -25.94 -17.46 44.05
N ARG A 658 -27.10 -17.01 43.57
CA ARG A 658 -27.27 -16.62 42.15
C ARG A 658 -26.45 -15.39 41.79
N THR A 659 -26.39 -14.38 42.67
CA THR A 659 -25.51 -13.22 42.49
C THR A 659 -24.04 -13.65 42.48
N ARG A 660 -23.63 -14.56 43.38
CA ARG A 660 -22.27 -15.12 43.41
C ARG A 660 -21.94 -15.86 42.11
N LEU A 661 -22.86 -16.66 41.57
CA LEU A 661 -22.66 -17.36 40.30
C LEU A 661 -22.58 -16.42 39.09
N LEU A 662 -23.35 -15.33 39.07
CA LEU A 662 -23.20 -14.28 38.04
C LEU A 662 -21.85 -13.56 38.17
N HIS A 663 -21.34 -13.36 39.39
CA HIS A 663 -20.00 -12.82 39.60
C HIS A 663 -18.90 -13.80 39.17
N GLU A 664 -19.07 -15.09 39.45
CA GLU A 664 -18.18 -16.16 38.95
C GLU A 664 -18.11 -16.12 37.42
N LEU A 665 -19.27 -16.00 36.74
CA LEU A 665 -19.33 -15.89 35.29
C LEU A 665 -18.69 -14.60 34.75
N TRP A 666 -18.92 -13.45 35.41
CA TRP A 666 -18.26 -12.18 35.08
C TRP A 666 -16.72 -12.27 35.13
N SER A 667 -16.17 -13.09 36.01
CA SER A 667 -14.72 -13.21 36.18
C SER A 667 -14.03 -14.13 35.16
N ARG A 668 -14.79 -14.81 34.29
CA ARG A 668 -14.25 -15.74 33.29
C ARG A 668 -13.79 -14.98 32.04
N THR A 669 -12.66 -15.40 31.48
CA THR A 669 -12.17 -14.95 30.17
C THR A 669 -12.65 -15.83 29.02
N ASP A 670 -13.18 -17.02 29.32
CA ASP A 670 -13.64 -17.97 28.31
C ASP A 670 -14.99 -17.55 27.69
N PRO A 671 -15.25 -17.89 26.42
CA PRO A 671 -16.54 -17.66 25.77
C PRO A 671 -17.71 -18.27 26.55
N VAL A 672 -18.85 -17.60 26.51
CA VAL A 672 -20.05 -18.02 27.25
C VAL A 672 -20.67 -19.24 26.57
N ALA A 673 -21.08 -20.26 27.32
CA ALA A 673 -21.79 -21.38 26.71
C ALA A 673 -23.19 -20.93 26.25
N PRO A 674 -23.77 -21.51 25.17
CA PRO A 674 -25.08 -21.07 24.67
C PRO A 674 -26.20 -21.07 25.74
N SER A 675 -26.23 -22.08 26.61
CA SER A 675 -27.21 -22.14 27.71
C SER A 675 -26.96 -21.10 28.81
N GLU A 676 -25.70 -20.70 29.01
CA GLU A 676 -25.34 -19.62 29.94
C GLU A 676 -25.82 -18.28 29.38
N ALA A 677 -25.59 -18.02 28.09
CA ALA A 677 -26.03 -16.80 27.41
C ALA A 677 -27.55 -16.63 27.45
N GLU A 678 -28.31 -17.71 27.22
CA GLU A 678 -29.77 -17.71 27.37
C GLU A 678 -30.21 -17.33 28.79
N ILE A 679 -29.57 -17.90 29.83
CA ILE A 679 -29.87 -17.58 31.23
C ILE A 679 -29.53 -16.12 31.55
N ILE A 680 -28.34 -15.66 31.13
CA ILE A 680 -27.89 -14.28 31.37
C ILE A 680 -28.91 -13.28 30.81
N ILE A 681 -29.31 -13.46 29.55
CA ILE A 681 -30.28 -12.57 28.91
C ILE A 681 -31.66 -12.67 29.56
N ASP A 682 -32.10 -13.88 29.93
CA ASP A 682 -33.40 -14.04 30.58
C ASP A 682 -33.45 -13.35 31.95
N GLU A 683 -32.37 -13.47 32.72
CA GLU A 683 -32.23 -12.80 34.01
C GLU A 683 -32.02 -11.29 33.86
N ALA A 684 -31.28 -10.84 32.85
CA ALA A 684 -31.06 -9.41 32.56
C ALA A 684 -32.36 -8.69 32.16
N THR A 685 -33.29 -9.40 31.52
CA THR A 685 -34.56 -8.82 31.03
C THR A 685 -35.73 -9.03 32.00
N ARG A 686 -35.81 -10.20 32.66
CA ARG A 686 -36.97 -10.63 33.47
C ARG A 686 -36.62 -11.05 34.90
N GLY A 687 -35.35 -11.09 35.27
CA GLY A 687 -34.89 -11.59 36.55
C GLY A 687 -35.52 -10.89 37.75
N THR A 688 -35.73 -11.65 38.82
CA THR A 688 -36.18 -11.15 40.13
C THR A 688 -35.34 -11.78 41.24
N PRO A 689 -34.93 -11.01 42.28
CA PRO A 689 -35.16 -9.57 42.50
C PRO A 689 -34.34 -8.66 41.56
N ARG A 690 -34.55 -7.34 41.68
CA ARG A 690 -33.87 -6.30 40.88
C ARG A 690 -32.33 -6.44 40.87
N GLU A 691 -31.75 -6.85 41.99
CA GLU A 691 -30.31 -7.09 42.14
C GLU A 691 -29.77 -8.13 41.14
N ILE A 692 -30.46 -9.27 40.99
CA ILE A 692 -30.08 -10.31 40.02
C ILE A 692 -30.14 -9.75 38.59
N ARG A 693 -31.18 -8.97 38.30
CA ARG A 693 -31.39 -8.38 36.97
C ARG A 693 -30.28 -7.40 36.61
N GLU A 694 -29.92 -6.48 37.52
CA GLU A 694 -28.83 -5.52 37.32
C GLU A 694 -27.51 -6.26 37.13
N ARG A 695 -27.21 -7.24 37.98
CA ARG A 695 -25.97 -8.03 37.85
C ARG A 695 -25.92 -8.85 36.56
N ALA A 696 -27.05 -9.40 36.11
CA ALA A 696 -27.12 -10.12 34.84
C ALA A 696 -26.96 -9.19 33.63
N ARG A 697 -27.47 -7.96 33.69
CA ARG A 697 -27.23 -6.94 32.64
C ARG A 697 -25.76 -6.56 32.55
N ASP A 698 -25.12 -6.38 33.69
CA ASP A 698 -23.67 -6.20 33.74
C ASP A 698 -23.04 -7.39 32.97
N VAL A 699 -23.28 -8.63 33.40
CA VAL A 699 -22.67 -9.82 32.76
C VAL A 699 -22.94 -9.86 31.25
N ALA A 700 -24.17 -9.57 30.82
CA ALA A 700 -24.52 -9.49 29.40
C ALA A 700 -23.65 -8.45 28.66
N MET A 701 -23.44 -7.29 29.26
CA MET A 701 -22.61 -6.22 28.69
C MET A 701 -21.11 -6.57 28.69
N HIS A 702 -20.62 -7.34 29.67
CA HIS A 702 -19.25 -7.84 29.68
C HIS A 702 -18.98 -8.76 28.49
N PHE A 703 -19.97 -9.54 28.10
CA PHE A 703 -19.93 -10.47 26.98
C PHE A 703 -20.68 -9.94 25.74
N ALA A 704 -20.77 -8.62 25.55
CA ALA A 704 -21.51 -8.02 24.44
C ALA A 704 -20.94 -8.38 23.05
N ASP A 705 -19.64 -8.71 22.99
CA ASP A 705 -18.96 -9.16 21.77
C ASP A 705 -19.05 -10.67 21.53
N ASP A 706 -19.67 -11.43 22.43
CA ASP A 706 -19.91 -12.87 22.23
C ASP A 706 -21.16 -13.06 21.35
N PRO A 707 -21.06 -13.69 20.16
CA PRO A 707 -22.19 -13.88 19.26
C PRO A 707 -23.32 -14.71 19.91
N ARG A 708 -23.03 -15.53 20.92
CA ARG A 708 -24.03 -16.35 21.63
C ARG A 708 -24.89 -15.48 22.53
N VAL A 709 -24.33 -14.43 23.13
CA VAL A 709 -25.07 -13.45 23.95
C VAL A 709 -25.97 -12.59 23.07
N VAL A 710 -25.48 -12.10 21.93
CA VAL A 710 -26.30 -11.35 20.97
C VAL A 710 -27.41 -12.21 20.38
N ARG A 711 -27.13 -13.49 20.08
CA ARG A 711 -28.17 -14.45 19.67
C ARG A 711 -29.19 -14.70 20.78
N ALA A 712 -28.76 -14.91 22.01
CA ALA A 712 -29.67 -15.07 23.15
C ALA A 712 -30.52 -13.81 23.36
N ALA A 713 -29.96 -12.62 23.16
CA ALA A 713 -30.67 -11.33 23.19
C ALA A 713 -31.75 -11.27 22.11
N LEU A 714 -31.43 -11.67 20.88
CA LEU A 714 -32.37 -11.77 19.77
C LEU A 714 -33.53 -12.73 20.05
N ASP A 715 -33.26 -13.88 20.67
CA ASP A 715 -34.27 -14.88 21.06
C ASP A 715 -35.08 -14.44 22.30
N GLY A 716 -34.46 -13.67 23.19
CA GLY A 716 -35.06 -13.09 24.41
C GLY A 716 -35.94 -11.88 24.14
N LEU A 717 -35.69 -11.12 23.06
CA LEU A 717 -36.33 -9.84 22.75
C LEU A 717 -37.86 -9.90 22.82
N ARG A 718 -38.48 -10.97 22.27
CA ARG A 718 -39.95 -11.14 22.27
C ARG A 718 -40.58 -11.36 23.64
N ARG A 719 -39.78 -11.83 24.60
CA ARG A 719 -40.22 -12.10 25.97
C ARG A 719 -39.90 -10.95 26.92
N ALA A 720 -38.99 -10.06 26.53
CA ALA A 720 -38.56 -8.94 27.34
C ALA A 720 -39.71 -7.93 27.51
N PRO A 721 -40.01 -7.48 28.75
CA PRO A 721 -40.98 -6.40 28.94
C PRO A 721 -40.46 -5.09 28.34
N SER A 722 -41.36 -4.31 27.72
CA SER A 722 -41.04 -2.99 27.19
C SER A 722 -40.76 -2.04 28.35
N SER A 723 -39.48 -1.77 28.59
CA SER A 723 -39.00 -0.88 29.66
C SER A 723 -37.70 -0.23 29.23
N ASP A 724 -37.46 1.00 29.66
CA ASP A 724 -36.27 1.79 29.28
C ASP A 724 -34.97 1.02 29.53
N ALA A 725 -34.87 0.32 30.67
CA ALA A 725 -33.67 -0.44 31.01
C ALA A 725 -33.42 -1.66 30.11
N ASN A 726 -34.48 -2.24 29.52
CA ASN A 726 -34.31 -3.31 28.52
C ASN A 726 -34.01 -2.72 27.14
N ALA A 727 -34.60 -1.57 26.79
CA ALA A 727 -34.24 -0.84 25.58
C ALA A 727 -32.76 -0.44 25.56
N GLU A 728 -32.25 0.09 26.68
CA GLU A 728 -30.83 0.42 26.86
C GLU A 728 -29.94 -0.83 26.71
N LEU A 729 -30.31 -1.96 27.32
CA LEU A 729 -29.57 -3.21 27.17
C LEU A 729 -29.46 -3.63 25.70
N PHE A 730 -30.57 -3.66 24.96
CA PHE A 730 -30.58 -4.08 23.56
C PHE A 730 -29.87 -3.07 22.64
N GLU A 731 -29.99 -1.77 22.90
CA GLU A 731 -29.25 -0.71 22.20
C GLU A 731 -27.73 -0.88 22.37
N ARG A 732 -27.28 -1.14 23.60
CA ARG A 732 -25.85 -1.35 23.89
C ARG A 732 -25.32 -2.67 23.33
N LEU A 733 -26.12 -3.74 23.33
CA LEU A 733 -25.75 -5.02 22.69
C LEU A 733 -25.71 -4.89 21.15
N ALA A 734 -26.58 -4.07 20.55
CA ALA A 734 -26.63 -3.87 19.11
C ALA A 734 -25.66 -2.80 18.58
N LEU A 735 -25.12 -1.94 19.46
CA LEU A 735 -24.29 -0.77 19.13
C LEU A 735 -24.98 0.24 18.20
N VAL A 736 -26.31 0.31 18.24
CA VAL A 736 -27.14 1.21 17.42
C VAL A 736 -28.24 1.80 18.29
N SER A 737 -28.46 3.11 18.18
CA SER A 737 -29.53 3.78 18.92
C SER A 737 -30.92 3.30 18.47
N LEU A 738 -31.75 2.88 19.43
CA LEU A 738 -33.06 2.31 19.15
C LEU A 738 -34.18 3.34 19.39
N PRO A 739 -35.35 3.18 18.73
CA PRO A 739 -36.52 4.01 19.05
C PRO A 739 -36.97 3.87 20.51
N ASP A 740 -37.89 4.74 20.94
CA ASP A 740 -38.55 4.64 22.23
C ASP A 740 -39.22 3.24 22.42
N PRO A 741 -39.06 2.56 23.58
CA PRO A 741 -39.65 1.25 23.84
C PRO A 741 -41.18 1.19 23.68
N ASP A 742 -41.91 2.29 23.88
CA ASP A 742 -43.37 2.32 23.69
C ASP A 742 -43.78 2.40 22.21
N SER A 743 -42.81 2.59 21.30
CA SER A 743 -43.04 2.61 19.86
C SER A 743 -43.39 1.22 19.32
N SER A 744 -44.45 1.14 18.52
CA SER A 744 -44.79 -0.06 17.74
C SER A 744 -43.70 -0.53 16.77
N ARG A 745 -42.68 0.29 16.51
CA ARG A 745 -41.51 -0.05 15.67
C ARG A 745 -40.33 -0.63 16.47
N TRP A 746 -40.30 -0.45 17.79
CA TRP A 746 -39.14 -0.79 18.63
C TRP A 746 -38.69 -2.25 18.45
N GLU A 747 -39.60 -3.21 18.60
CA GLU A 747 -39.25 -4.64 18.48
C GLU A 747 -38.66 -4.98 17.10
N ARG A 748 -39.20 -4.37 16.04
CA ARG A 748 -38.74 -4.62 14.66
C ARG A 748 -37.35 -4.08 14.44
N ASP A 749 -37.09 -2.85 14.88
CA ASP A 749 -35.83 -2.16 14.68
C ASP A 749 -34.74 -2.76 15.58
N ALA A 750 -35.07 -3.11 16.83
CA ALA A 750 -34.19 -3.84 17.75
C ALA A 750 -33.81 -5.22 17.21
N ARG A 751 -34.78 -6.00 16.70
CA ARG A 751 -34.53 -7.29 16.06
C ARG A 751 -33.59 -7.13 14.86
N ARG A 752 -33.83 -6.14 14.01
CA ARG A 752 -32.98 -5.88 12.85
C ARG A 752 -31.56 -5.56 13.27
N ALA A 753 -31.38 -4.64 14.22
CA ALA A 753 -30.06 -4.23 14.70
C ALA A 753 -29.29 -5.40 15.35
N LEU A 754 -29.95 -6.24 16.15
CA LEU A 754 -29.33 -7.44 16.74
C LEU A 754 -28.97 -8.50 15.69
N VAL A 755 -29.77 -8.66 14.62
CA VAL A 755 -29.41 -9.55 13.50
C VAL A 755 -28.20 -9.01 12.74
N GLU A 756 -28.16 -7.70 12.45
CA GLU A 756 -27.02 -7.06 11.80
C GLU A 756 -25.75 -7.22 12.65
N ARG A 757 -25.83 -6.96 13.97
CA ARG A 757 -24.72 -7.18 14.91
C ARG A 757 -24.29 -8.64 15.01
N LEU A 758 -25.24 -9.58 15.05
CA LEU A 758 -24.93 -11.00 15.08
C LEU A 758 -24.21 -11.44 13.80
N LEU A 759 -24.64 -10.95 12.63
CA LEU A 759 -23.98 -11.23 11.36
C LEU A 759 -22.56 -10.65 11.32
N GLU A 760 -22.36 -9.45 11.88
CA GLU A 760 -21.04 -8.85 12.04
C GLU A 760 -20.13 -9.70 12.94
N LEU A 761 -20.62 -10.09 14.12
CA LEU A 761 -19.86 -10.91 15.07
C LEU A 761 -19.55 -12.30 14.49
N VAL A 762 -20.52 -12.96 13.85
CA VAL A 762 -20.32 -14.26 13.21
C VAL A 762 -19.36 -14.15 12.03
N ALA A 763 -19.39 -13.05 11.26
CA ALA A 763 -18.39 -12.82 10.23
C ALA A 763 -17.00 -12.64 10.85
N SER A 764 -16.89 -11.92 11.97
CA SER A 764 -15.63 -11.67 12.70
C SER A 764 -15.07 -12.90 13.43
N ASP A 765 -15.92 -13.88 13.76
CA ASP A 765 -15.57 -15.14 14.43
C ASP A 765 -15.61 -16.31 13.44
N SER A 766 -15.33 -16.06 12.16
CA SER A 766 -15.30 -17.09 11.12
C SER A 766 -13.90 -17.27 10.55
N GLU A 767 -13.68 -18.36 9.81
CA GLU A 767 -12.45 -18.53 9.01
C GLU A 767 -12.18 -17.33 8.09
N TRP A 768 -13.23 -16.59 7.70
CA TRP A 768 -13.09 -15.38 6.90
C TRP A 768 -12.39 -14.25 7.64
N ALA A 769 -12.59 -14.10 8.95
CA ALA A 769 -11.89 -13.09 9.72
C ALA A 769 -10.38 -13.39 9.82
N ALA A 770 -10.02 -14.68 9.94
CA ALA A 770 -8.64 -15.09 9.85
C ALA A 770 -8.07 -14.79 8.44
N ILE A 771 -8.82 -15.05 7.38
CA ILE A 771 -8.44 -14.71 6.00
C ILE A 771 -8.24 -13.20 5.84
N ASP A 772 -9.17 -12.37 6.34
CA ASP A 772 -9.09 -10.91 6.26
C ASP A 772 -7.89 -10.36 7.04
N ALA A 773 -7.68 -10.82 8.28
CA ALA A 773 -6.52 -10.43 9.09
C ALA A 773 -5.19 -10.82 8.44
N LEU A 774 -5.12 -12.01 7.82
CA LEU A 774 -3.94 -12.46 7.08
C LEU A 774 -3.74 -11.68 5.78
N ALA A 775 -4.83 -11.29 5.10
CA ALA A 775 -4.77 -10.45 3.91
C ALA A 775 -4.30 -9.03 4.24
N ASP A 776 -4.73 -8.46 5.36
CA ASP A 776 -4.26 -7.18 5.88
C ASP A 776 -2.77 -7.25 6.23
N GLN A 777 -2.34 -8.29 6.94
CA GLN A 777 -0.92 -8.53 7.24
C GLN A 777 -0.08 -8.64 5.94
N LEU A 778 -0.60 -9.32 4.91
CA LEU A 778 0.05 -9.42 3.61
C LEU A 778 0.13 -8.05 2.93
N ALA A 779 -0.93 -7.25 2.97
CA ALA A 779 -0.96 -5.89 2.42
C ALA A 779 0.07 -4.98 3.10
N GLU A 780 0.14 -5.02 4.43
CA GLU A 780 1.15 -4.29 5.22
C GLU A 780 2.58 -4.67 4.82
N ALA A 781 2.87 -5.96 4.65
CA ALA A 781 4.19 -6.44 4.23
C ALA A 781 4.59 -5.90 2.84
N TYR A 782 3.63 -5.86 1.91
CA TYR A 782 3.86 -5.29 0.58
C TYR A 782 4.02 -3.76 0.60
N GLN A 783 3.24 -3.05 1.42
CA GLN A 783 3.42 -1.62 1.64
C GLN A 783 4.81 -1.33 2.20
N ALA A 784 5.24 -2.07 3.23
CA ALA A 784 6.57 -1.95 3.80
C ALA A 784 7.68 -2.21 2.77
N SER A 785 7.48 -3.18 1.87
CA SER A 785 8.41 -3.47 0.77
C SER A 785 8.45 -2.37 -0.29
N SER A 786 7.35 -1.64 -0.48
CA SER A 786 7.26 -0.56 -1.47
C SER A 786 7.97 0.73 -1.04
N ALA A 787 8.43 0.81 0.22
CA ALA A 787 8.97 2.01 0.86
C ALA A 787 8.00 3.19 0.99
N GLN A 788 6.74 3.04 0.57
CA GLN A 788 5.70 4.03 0.80
C GLN A 788 5.17 3.85 2.23
N SER A 789 5.47 4.81 3.11
CA SER A 789 4.77 4.90 4.39
C SER A 789 3.28 5.07 4.11
N ALA A 790 2.43 4.36 4.86
CA ALA A 790 0.98 4.57 4.83
C ALA A 790 0.66 5.95 5.41
N VAL A 791 0.81 7.01 4.60
CA VAL A 791 0.48 8.36 5.01
C VAL A 791 -1.05 8.47 5.03
N GLY A 792 -1.63 8.50 6.23
CA GLY A 792 -3.06 8.77 6.43
C GLY A 792 -3.90 7.63 7.00
N GLY A 793 -3.32 6.50 7.42
CA GLY A 793 -4.04 5.42 8.11
C GLY A 793 -5.13 4.70 7.30
N ALA A 794 -5.32 5.05 6.03
CA ALA A 794 -6.21 4.34 5.13
C ALA A 794 -5.62 2.95 4.80
N SER A 795 -6.43 1.90 4.95
CA SER A 795 -6.03 0.55 4.53
C SER A 795 -5.83 0.52 3.02
N VAL A 796 -4.60 0.30 2.56
CA VAL A 796 -4.30 0.10 1.14
C VAL A 796 -4.62 -1.34 0.79
N SER A 797 -5.41 -1.53 -0.27
CA SER A 797 -5.69 -2.89 -0.77
C SER A 797 -4.40 -3.63 -1.10
N VAL A 798 -4.39 -4.94 -0.86
CA VAL A 798 -3.24 -5.82 -1.12
C VAL A 798 -2.76 -5.75 -2.59
N VAL A 799 -3.69 -5.57 -3.53
CA VAL A 799 -3.40 -5.37 -4.97
C VAL A 799 -2.63 -4.08 -5.21
N GLY A 800 -3.05 -2.98 -4.56
CA GLY A 800 -2.37 -1.68 -4.65
C GLY A 800 -0.97 -1.73 -4.06
N ALA A 801 -0.82 -2.37 -2.90
CA ALA A 801 0.46 -2.57 -2.24
C ALA A 801 1.43 -3.41 -3.11
N ALA A 802 0.95 -4.51 -3.71
CA ALA A 802 1.73 -5.33 -4.63
C ALA A 802 2.22 -4.56 -5.86
N ARG A 803 1.34 -3.75 -6.45
CA ARG A 803 1.69 -2.87 -7.58
C ARG A 803 2.78 -1.86 -7.21
N ALA A 804 2.70 -1.26 -6.02
CA ALA A 804 3.70 -0.31 -5.55
C ALA A 804 5.07 -0.99 -5.32
N ALA A 805 5.07 -2.18 -4.73
CA ALA A 805 6.28 -2.99 -4.56
C ALA A 805 6.92 -3.40 -5.90
N GLN A 806 6.11 -3.79 -6.88
CA GLN A 806 6.60 -4.08 -8.23
C GLN A 806 7.19 -2.84 -8.91
N ALA A 807 6.47 -1.72 -8.93
CA ALA A 807 6.93 -0.49 -9.59
C ALA A 807 8.27 0.00 -9.03
N ARG A 808 8.53 -0.30 -7.75
CA ARG A 808 9.82 -0.07 -7.11
C ARG A 808 10.91 -1.03 -7.60
N LEU A 809 10.64 -2.34 -7.72
CA LEU A 809 11.60 -3.29 -8.30
C LEU A 809 11.91 -2.95 -9.77
N GLU A 810 10.93 -2.47 -10.54
CA GLU A 810 11.16 -2.01 -11.91
C GLU A 810 12.15 -0.85 -11.96
N ARG A 811 12.09 0.09 -11.00
CA ARG A 811 13.08 1.17 -10.87
C ARG A 811 14.47 0.65 -10.55
N ALA A 812 14.56 -0.40 -9.73
CA ALA A 812 15.84 -1.00 -9.34
C ALA A 812 16.55 -1.74 -10.47
N LEU A 813 15.84 -2.18 -11.52
CA LEU A 813 16.44 -2.89 -12.65
C LEU A 813 17.25 -1.97 -13.59
N GLY A 814 17.14 -0.64 -13.42
CA GLY A 814 17.85 0.35 -14.22
C GLY A 814 17.44 0.40 -15.70
N ALA A 815 18.08 1.26 -16.48
CA ALA A 815 17.77 1.53 -17.89
C ALA A 815 18.57 0.69 -18.91
N GLY A 816 19.30 -0.35 -18.48
CA GLY A 816 20.10 -1.18 -19.39
C GLY A 816 19.26 -1.84 -20.51
N GLU A 817 19.80 -2.00 -21.72
CA GLU A 817 19.07 -2.56 -22.87
C GLU A 817 18.51 -3.99 -22.62
N MET A 818 19.28 -4.85 -21.93
CA MET A 818 18.80 -6.18 -21.55
C MET A 818 17.67 -6.10 -20.52
N SER A 819 17.73 -5.12 -19.62
CA SER A 819 16.69 -4.85 -18.62
C SER A 819 15.40 -4.40 -19.30
N ALA A 820 15.46 -3.52 -20.31
CA ALA A 820 14.30 -3.00 -21.02
C ALA A 820 13.46 -4.11 -21.68
N ARG A 821 14.09 -5.02 -22.44
CA ARG A 821 13.39 -6.13 -23.10
C ARG A 821 12.74 -7.09 -22.10
N SER A 822 13.40 -7.34 -20.97
CA SER A 822 12.86 -8.17 -19.90
C SER A 822 11.63 -7.52 -19.26
N LEU A 823 11.71 -6.21 -18.95
CA LEU A 823 10.61 -5.45 -18.35
C LEU A 823 9.39 -5.38 -19.26
N ASP A 824 9.57 -5.14 -20.56
CA ASP A 824 8.44 -5.07 -21.49
C ASP A 824 7.68 -6.40 -21.55
N ARG A 825 8.41 -7.52 -21.56
CA ARG A 825 7.82 -8.86 -21.50
C ARG A 825 7.08 -9.08 -20.16
N ILE A 826 7.67 -8.68 -19.04
CA ILE A 826 7.03 -8.80 -17.72
C ILE A 826 5.76 -7.95 -17.67
N ARG A 827 5.79 -6.69 -18.15
CA ARG A 827 4.62 -5.80 -18.21
C ARG A 827 3.52 -6.33 -19.12
N GLN A 828 3.85 -6.85 -20.29
CA GLN A 828 2.88 -7.46 -21.21
C GLN A 828 2.23 -8.69 -20.57
N THR A 829 3.02 -9.55 -19.93
CA THR A 829 2.52 -10.77 -19.28
C THR A 829 1.65 -10.43 -18.07
N ARG A 830 2.07 -9.43 -17.28
CA ARG A 830 1.28 -8.86 -16.18
C ARG A 830 -0.07 -8.36 -16.66
N GLU A 831 -0.11 -7.56 -17.72
CA GLU A 831 -1.37 -7.01 -18.24
C GLU A 831 -2.30 -8.12 -18.73
N ALA A 832 -1.76 -9.13 -19.43
CA ALA A 832 -2.54 -10.29 -19.85
C ALA A 832 -3.14 -11.05 -18.66
N ARG A 833 -2.36 -11.30 -17.59
CA ARG A 833 -2.85 -11.94 -16.36
C ARG A 833 -3.89 -11.08 -15.64
N ARG A 834 -3.68 -9.77 -15.58
CA ARG A 834 -4.62 -8.83 -14.94
C ARG A 834 -5.96 -8.78 -15.65
N LEU A 835 -5.97 -8.83 -16.98
CA LEU A 835 -7.19 -8.88 -17.79
C LEU A 835 -7.93 -10.22 -17.65
N ALA A 836 -7.20 -11.32 -17.43
CA ALA A 836 -7.78 -12.63 -17.19
C ALA A 836 -8.27 -12.84 -15.74
N ALA A 837 -7.82 -12.01 -14.80
CA ALA A 837 -8.14 -12.14 -13.39
C ALA A 837 -9.52 -11.59 -13.03
N GLU A 838 -10.36 -12.45 -12.46
CA GLU A 838 -11.68 -12.13 -11.92
C GLU A 838 -11.61 -11.95 -10.39
N GLY A 839 -11.98 -10.75 -9.92
CA GLY A 839 -11.95 -10.40 -8.50
C GLY A 839 -10.55 -10.11 -7.95
N ASP A 840 -10.52 -9.62 -6.71
CA ASP A 840 -9.29 -9.11 -6.10
C ASP A 840 -8.25 -10.17 -5.74
N PRO A 841 -8.59 -11.38 -5.27
CA PRO A 841 -7.61 -12.43 -5.02
C PRO A 841 -6.82 -12.83 -6.28
N GLN A 842 -7.50 -12.99 -7.42
CA GLN A 842 -6.83 -13.34 -8.69
C GLN A 842 -5.99 -12.18 -9.22
N ARG A 843 -6.48 -10.93 -9.07
CA ARG A 843 -5.71 -9.75 -9.43
C ARG A 843 -4.46 -9.62 -8.59
N PHE A 844 -4.56 -9.87 -7.29
CA PHE A 844 -3.40 -9.88 -6.39
C PHE A 844 -2.38 -10.93 -6.82
N VAL A 845 -2.81 -12.15 -7.11
CA VAL A 845 -1.95 -13.22 -7.62
C VAL A 845 -1.25 -12.83 -8.93
N ALA A 846 -1.92 -12.09 -9.82
CA ALA A 846 -1.31 -11.57 -11.05
C ALA A 846 -0.23 -10.52 -10.78
N GLU A 847 -0.48 -9.58 -9.87
CA GLU A 847 0.49 -8.55 -9.44
C GLU A 847 1.68 -9.16 -8.68
N GLN A 848 1.42 -10.17 -7.84
CA GLN A 848 2.44 -10.92 -7.12
C GLN A 848 3.38 -11.66 -8.08
N MET A 849 2.87 -12.31 -9.13
CA MET A 849 3.74 -12.94 -10.14
C MET A 849 4.64 -11.95 -10.85
N ALA A 850 4.09 -10.79 -11.22
CA ALA A 850 4.88 -9.75 -11.83
C ALA A 850 5.98 -9.26 -10.87
N THR A 851 5.68 -9.14 -9.57
CA THR A 851 6.68 -8.83 -8.53
C THR A 851 7.82 -9.86 -8.48
N VAL A 852 7.49 -11.16 -8.48
CA VAL A 852 8.50 -12.24 -8.45
C VAL A 852 9.35 -12.26 -9.73
N GLU A 853 8.73 -12.11 -10.91
CA GLU A 853 9.43 -12.06 -12.19
C GLU A 853 10.35 -10.83 -12.30
N THR A 854 9.91 -9.66 -11.82
CA THR A 854 10.75 -8.46 -11.75
C THR A 854 11.91 -8.66 -10.78
N LEU A 855 11.68 -9.25 -9.59
CA LEU A 855 12.77 -9.56 -8.66
C LEU A 855 13.78 -10.52 -9.30
N ALA A 856 13.33 -11.59 -9.97
CA ALA A 856 14.22 -12.52 -10.67
C ALA A 856 15.06 -11.82 -11.75
N ALA A 857 14.47 -10.89 -12.50
CA ALA A 857 15.21 -10.07 -13.46
C ALA A 857 16.27 -9.21 -12.77
N VAL A 858 15.96 -8.60 -11.61
CA VAL A 858 16.93 -7.83 -10.81
C VAL A 858 18.08 -8.71 -10.36
N VAL A 859 17.80 -9.89 -9.79
CA VAL A 859 18.85 -10.82 -9.35
C VAL A 859 19.69 -11.29 -10.54
N MET A 860 19.08 -11.57 -11.69
CA MET A 860 19.81 -11.99 -12.89
C MET A 860 20.72 -10.90 -13.45
N ALA A 861 20.31 -9.63 -13.37
CA ALA A 861 21.13 -8.49 -13.78
C ALA A 861 22.33 -8.29 -12.84
N GLU A 862 22.12 -8.44 -11.53
CA GLU A 862 23.20 -8.31 -10.53
C GLU A 862 24.15 -9.51 -10.47
N ALA A 863 23.63 -10.72 -10.71
CA ALA A 863 24.36 -11.97 -10.56
C ALA A 863 24.14 -12.91 -11.76
N PRO A 864 24.72 -12.62 -12.95
CA PRO A 864 24.51 -13.43 -14.15
C PRO A 864 24.92 -14.91 -13.98
N GLY A 865 25.88 -15.18 -13.09
CA GLY A 865 26.33 -16.54 -12.75
C GLY A 865 25.25 -17.40 -12.07
N GLU A 866 24.27 -16.78 -11.42
CA GLU A 866 23.17 -17.48 -10.73
C GLU A 866 21.97 -17.78 -11.63
N ARG A 867 22.07 -17.54 -12.96
CA ARG A 867 20.95 -17.77 -13.90
C ARG A 867 20.30 -19.15 -13.75
N GLY A 868 21.11 -20.21 -13.61
CA GLY A 868 20.58 -21.58 -13.45
C GLY A 868 19.78 -21.76 -12.16
N SER A 869 20.23 -21.17 -11.05
CA SER A 869 19.53 -21.17 -9.76
C SER A 869 18.21 -20.39 -9.85
N ILE A 870 18.23 -19.23 -10.50
CA ILE A 870 17.04 -18.38 -10.71
C ILE A 870 16.00 -19.11 -11.57
N ASP A 871 16.42 -19.72 -12.67
CA ASP A 871 15.54 -20.50 -13.55
C ASP A 871 14.91 -21.69 -12.80
N ALA A 872 15.68 -22.36 -11.93
CA ALA A 872 15.16 -23.44 -11.09
C ALA A 872 14.11 -22.96 -10.08
N VAL A 873 14.29 -21.79 -9.46
CA VAL A 873 13.29 -21.18 -8.57
C VAL A 873 12.00 -20.85 -9.32
N LEU A 874 12.12 -20.23 -10.50
CA LEU A 874 10.95 -19.89 -11.33
C LEU A 874 10.21 -21.12 -11.85
N GLU A 875 10.93 -22.20 -12.18
CA GLU A 875 10.31 -23.45 -12.61
C GLU A 875 9.59 -24.16 -11.46
N THR A 876 10.21 -24.20 -10.28
CA THR A 876 9.58 -24.73 -9.05
C THR A 876 8.29 -23.97 -8.75
N LEU A 877 8.31 -22.63 -8.84
CA LEU A 877 7.13 -21.79 -8.69
C LEU A 877 6.01 -22.17 -9.66
N ARG A 878 6.32 -22.39 -10.95
CA ARG A 878 5.32 -22.79 -11.95
C ARG A 878 4.69 -24.15 -11.60
N VAL A 879 5.51 -25.13 -11.22
CA VAL A 879 5.06 -26.47 -10.84
C VAL A 879 4.19 -26.44 -9.59
N GLU A 880 4.64 -25.78 -8.53
CA GLU A 880 3.89 -25.67 -7.26
C GLU A 880 2.55 -24.96 -7.46
N ARG A 881 2.53 -23.85 -8.22
CA ARG A 881 1.28 -23.16 -8.54
C ARG A 881 0.30 -24.00 -9.34
N GLY A 882 0.79 -24.78 -10.30
CA GLY A 882 -0.05 -25.69 -11.08
C GLY A 882 -0.63 -26.83 -10.26
N ARG A 883 0.02 -27.19 -9.14
CA ARG A 883 -0.43 -28.22 -8.19
C ARG A 883 -1.26 -27.68 -7.04
N GLY A 884 -1.23 -26.37 -6.78
CA GLY A 884 -1.95 -25.73 -5.68
C GLY A 884 -3.46 -26.01 -5.78
N ALA A 885 -4.03 -26.57 -4.72
CA ALA A 885 -5.45 -26.91 -4.66
C ALA A 885 -6.32 -25.65 -4.52
N THR A 886 -5.78 -24.61 -3.90
CA THR A 886 -6.44 -23.34 -3.63
C THR A 886 -5.62 -22.16 -4.17
N VAL A 887 -6.26 -20.98 -4.25
CA VAL A 887 -5.55 -19.72 -4.56
C VAL A 887 -4.51 -19.38 -3.50
N PHE A 888 -4.72 -19.78 -2.25
CA PHE A 888 -3.80 -19.53 -1.15
C PHE A 888 -2.50 -20.31 -1.29
N ASP A 889 -2.56 -21.54 -1.81
CA ASP A 889 -1.35 -22.34 -2.12
C ASP A 889 -0.52 -21.67 -3.24
N GLN A 890 -1.19 -21.03 -4.20
CA GLN A 890 -0.52 -20.28 -5.26
C GLN A 890 0.16 -19.00 -4.74
N ILE A 891 -0.50 -18.32 -3.79
CA ILE A 891 0.04 -17.14 -3.11
C ILE A 891 1.27 -17.54 -2.28
N GLU A 892 1.20 -18.65 -1.56
CA GLU A 892 2.31 -19.20 -0.78
C GLU A 892 3.52 -19.51 -1.66
N ALA A 893 3.33 -20.27 -2.74
CA ALA A 893 4.41 -20.66 -3.65
C ALA A 893 5.14 -19.42 -4.19
N ALA A 894 4.40 -18.36 -4.53
CA ALA A 894 4.97 -17.12 -5.01
C ALA A 894 5.76 -16.35 -3.93
N GLU A 895 5.27 -16.28 -2.69
CA GLU A 895 6.03 -15.65 -1.60
C GLU A 895 7.28 -16.44 -1.21
N ARG A 896 7.22 -17.78 -1.22
CA ARG A 896 8.39 -18.65 -1.02
C ARG A 896 9.43 -18.41 -2.10
N ALA A 897 9.02 -18.39 -3.38
CA ALA A 897 9.92 -18.11 -4.50
C ALA A 897 10.54 -16.71 -4.38
N ARG A 898 9.78 -15.71 -3.93
CA ARG A 898 10.29 -14.36 -3.68
C ARG A 898 11.41 -14.35 -2.64
N LEU A 899 11.22 -15.06 -1.52
CA LEU A 899 12.21 -15.14 -0.45
C LEU A 899 13.47 -15.91 -0.89
N GLU A 900 13.31 -16.98 -1.68
CA GLU A 900 14.43 -17.72 -2.27
C GLU A 900 15.25 -16.86 -3.25
N LEU A 901 14.62 -16.03 -4.08
CA LEU A 901 15.31 -15.08 -4.94
C LEU A 901 16.11 -14.05 -4.13
N TRP A 902 15.56 -13.57 -3.01
CA TRP A 902 16.30 -12.73 -2.09
C TRP A 902 17.53 -13.46 -1.52
N ARG A 903 17.41 -14.73 -1.12
CA ARG A 903 18.55 -15.53 -0.65
C ARG A 903 19.66 -15.62 -1.71
N LEU A 904 19.31 -15.95 -2.95
CA LEU A 904 20.27 -16.05 -4.07
C LEU A 904 20.98 -14.72 -4.32
N ARG A 905 20.25 -13.59 -4.26
CA ARG A 905 20.82 -12.25 -4.42
C ARG A 905 21.90 -11.95 -3.39
N PHE A 906 21.66 -12.24 -2.11
CA PHE A 906 22.63 -12.00 -1.05
C PHE A 906 23.82 -12.97 -1.10
N LEU A 907 23.60 -14.23 -1.51
CA LEU A 907 24.69 -15.20 -1.73
C LEU A 907 25.63 -14.76 -2.85
N ALA A 908 25.10 -14.28 -3.97
CA ALA A 908 25.92 -13.86 -5.11
C ALA A 908 26.87 -12.70 -4.74
N ARG A 909 26.41 -11.75 -3.92
CA ARG A 909 27.23 -10.63 -3.43
C ARG A 909 28.38 -11.04 -2.51
N ARG A 910 28.38 -12.28 -1.99
CA ARG A 910 29.49 -12.82 -1.19
C ARG A 910 30.63 -13.34 -2.06
N GLY A 911 30.32 -13.82 -3.27
CA GLY A 911 31.28 -14.43 -4.19
C GLY A 911 32.03 -13.43 -5.08
N ALA A 912 31.46 -12.24 -5.27
CA ALA A 912 32.07 -11.10 -5.96
C ALA A 912 32.88 -10.25 -4.97
#